data_AF-A0A2D6L727-F1
#
_entry.id   AF-A0A2D6L727-F1
#
_cell.length_a   1.000
_cell.length_b   1.000
_cell.length_c   1.000
_cell.angle_alpha   90.00
_cell.angle_beta   90.00
_cell.angle_gamma   90.00
#
_symmetry.space_group_name_H-M   'P 1'
#
loop_
_entity.id
_entity.type
_entity.pdbx_description
1 polymer ?
#
loop_
_entity_poly.entity_id
_entity_poly.type
_entity_poly.pdbx_seq_one_letter_code
_entity_poly.pdbx_strand_id
1 'polypeptide(L)'
;NMDPVRLRDDKGEDMDKSSDKPSIEQPKQSEVQEQELIANIDEAVESFSDLPFDDYPEALLSINPSLHPALYRSLLDAKNSYTVGAIENIRSFQGVDIQQALDELLQTKDSHWLLSSIDLYPELDVLKLIDSMIEHGNTTSIKHDIGKIDSSLHDAIARKMIAAGEVLAIFDDYHGGGKFVSLSMEVLKAYYERVMEFSNNERQNHDVFTRNLWEYLGQFGVSHGDIITFLRENGMEQYVKNGISRFNMPFGRENSLWLLEVGNVTTLQRILLGTRHYQPDVTDKEIFDLWWPDPARRSLLAKNLRFFYEYLQEDDLKELIVQGYKKQVGEFLVAMSEDGGDNATGLLERLYDLGLSSVVFEQRGSRFRKGVVDDKGLFDHLVADGEVQTLVNGLLLRSSDSTFERTREERCKILIDPKVAAPQLLDVGMHYVLAARLRLFGDAVDHNDLAKRLLADYDKEIEQKRNPNLSLENTPLMHFFPQFRDLDDEVKMMIIERGGGRKLLDTMNNRRESSFEDQYDPKRAEGSLFGALNQNDVLGALLKSKDFKTIARYVGEFDESFDQNRIVFRMINGGGSTAVIHGLSRFRQLSGDVADRLLGRHGNAGSHIIDNAHVFDNLEPETIVRIIDSAASYGDLLKAVEFNEKHGSPNKVLGRLYKAFGGQFSQMEYERASMLFEGTITNLVADLGVSETGERGVNQFVQHLRALRHKFVVGKFDAKDLDSELKLKWFANVVRYEDSDWGSHDLDSLGCLKSDYFELQENGEIEEMPAEYQPAIVQVGKVDREAIESFEHSEGFMSRYKQLFGSIWRALELRLHDGMHGKDKESSSGLNIILQEIGSKRDSLLEELQEKKFDIAQRVSERGGDPVRAAAGIEKRMQKLTDLDLEKVSHPQDLFNTLREYKGVFDESLRQIMFYFAFHKHKAQRDMDWGTFDEDNPTIEDLSAVMNFVDHITNQETFAEYFTDKRATKNFKGLLNIGALQEEFTRWQEQSAGTSGTRSLQITPQRNLLTEMSGHVGDACWANKIPSILKAHPNFISFTYTVNPGDPQFEKFVGAGFMIETKDKDGTPTLVIRGNNPIESFINQTDAMDFLAESIEHFFEPMAKARGMQLAIVVDYAGGAGTNRPVLQNAYDKLMSKLRRVTLGSNLDTQFNGYDIRNSTYLITSEDVRALIE
;
A
#
# COMPACT_ATOMS: atom_id res chain seq x y z
N ASN A 1 37.74 -25.32 52.72
CA ASN A 1 38.74 -24.94 53.73
C ASN A 1 38.22 -25.30 55.13
N MET A 2 38.94 -26.19 55.83
CA MET A 2 38.95 -26.50 57.28
C MET A 2 37.68 -27.04 58.00
N ASP A 3 37.63 -28.38 58.12
CA ASP A 3 37.55 -29.30 59.29
C ASP A 3 37.42 -28.77 60.78
N PRO A 4 37.18 -29.60 61.84
CA PRO A 4 35.88 -29.91 62.49
C PRO A 4 35.90 -29.93 64.06
N VAL A 5 34.77 -30.12 64.77
CA VAL A 5 34.70 -30.45 66.23
C VAL A 5 33.44 -31.29 66.53
N ARG A 6 33.50 -32.62 66.73
CA ARG A 6 33.68 -33.45 67.97
C ARG A 6 32.56 -33.41 69.04
N LEU A 7 31.97 -34.58 69.35
CA LEU A 7 31.94 -35.32 70.65
C LEU A 7 30.82 -36.41 70.61
N ARG A 8 31.13 -37.72 70.60
CA ARG A 8 31.27 -38.69 71.73
C ARG A 8 29.99 -38.90 72.57
N ASP A 9 29.36 -40.06 72.42
CA ASP A 9 29.47 -41.29 73.25
C ASP A 9 28.78 -41.16 74.63
N ASP A 10 27.67 -41.89 74.88
CA ASP A 10 27.73 -43.02 75.81
C ASP A 10 26.48 -43.91 75.89
N LYS A 11 26.78 -45.14 76.28
CA LYS A 11 26.00 -46.39 76.42
C LYS A 11 24.96 -46.41 77.56
N GLY A 12 24.06 -47.39 77.49
CA GLY A 12 23.42 -48.03 78.66
C GLY A 12 21.92 -48.29 78.43
N GLU A 13 21.54 -49.42 77.83
CA GLU A 13 21.11 -50.66 78.53
C GLU A 13 19.85 -50.54 79.40
N ASP A 14 18.82 -51.26 78.91
CA ASP A 14 17.98 -52.21 79.65
C ASP A 14 16.60 -51.85 80.23
N MET A 15 15.66 -52.64 79.72
CA MET A 15 14.52 -53.30 80.35
C MET A 15 13.15 -52.61 80.46
N ASP A 16 12.34 -52.95 79.45
CA ASP A 16 11.21 -53.91 79.54
C ASP A 16 9.84 -53.46 80.10
N LYS A 17 8.83 -53.84 79.29
CA LYS A 17 7.41 -54.14 79.55
C LYS A 17 6.33 -53.04 79.50
N SER A 18 5.55 -53.18 78.41
CA SER A 18 4.07 -53.28 78.35
C SER A 18 3.26 -52.00 78.51
N SER A 19 2.19 -51.72 77.78
CA SER A 19 1.52 -52.34 76.63
C SER A 19 0.39 -51.38 76.19
N ASP A 20 0.11 -51.38 74.89
CA ASP A 20 -1.14 -50.98 74.20
C ASP A 20 -1.53 -49.49 74.07
N LYS A 21 -1.28 -48.95 72.85
CA LYS A 21 -2.21 -48.13 72.06
C LYS A 21 -1.71 -48.02 70.59
N PRO A 22 -2.59 -47.70 69.62
CA PRO A 22 -2.75 -48.45 68.38
C PRO A 22 -1.70 -48.16 67.30
N SER A 23 -1.47 -49.17 66.47
CA SER A 23 -0.63 -49.18 65.28
C SER A 23 -1.01 -48.07 64.30
N ILE A 24 -0.16 -47.04 64.23
CA ILE A 24 0.00 -46.21 63.04
C ILE A 24 0.94 -47.02 62.13
N GLU A 25 0.44 -47.45 60.97
CA GLU A 25 1.30 -47.94 59.90
C GLU A 25 2.29 -46.82 59.57
N GLN A 26 3.56 -47.02 59.91
CA GLN A 26 4.62 -46.15 59.41
C GLN A 26 4.78 -46.45 57.92
N PRO A 27 4.75 -45.41 57.06
CA PRO A 27 5.02 -45.58 55.64
C PRO A 27 6.40 -46.22 55.47
N LYS A 28 6.51 -47.12 54.50
CA LYS A 28 7.76 -47.86 54.27
C LYS A 28 8.87 -46.85 54.02
N GLN A 29 10.09 -47.15 54.46
CA GLN A 29 11.26 -46.27 54.34
C GLN A 29 11.54 -45.81 52.89
N SER A 30 11.00 -46.50 51.89
CA SER A 30 10.97 -46.08 50.48
C SER A 30 10.02 -44.91 50.19
N GLU A 31 8.86 -44.84 50.85
CA GLU A 31 7.88 -43.75 50.68
C GLU A 31 8.38 -42.43 51.28
N VAL A 32 9.15 -42.48 52.38
CA VAL A 32 9.76 -41.27 53.00
C VAL A 32 10.85 -40.69 52.11
N GLN A 33 11.66 -41.54 51.46
CA GLN A 33 12.67 -41.09 50.49
C GLN A 33 12.05 -40.56 49.20
N GLU A 34 10.93 -41.12 48.75
CA GLU A 34 10.19 -40.63 47.58
C GLU A 34 9.52 -39.27 47.86
N GLN A 35 8.98 -39.06 49.07
CA GLN A 35 8.38 -37.78 49.47
C GLN A 35 9.40 -36.65 49.65
N GLU A 36 10.58 -36.91 50.23
CA GLU A 36 11.67 -35.92 50.27
C GLU A 36 12.18 -35.58 48.86
N LEU A 37 12.18 -36.55 47.94
CA LEU A 37 12.61 -36.35 46.56
C LEU A 37 11.62 -35.50 45.76
N ILE A 38 10.31 -35.69 45.96
CA ILE A 38 9.26 -34.88 45.35
C ILE A 38 9.29 -33.44 45.88
N ALA A 39 9.44 -33.25 47.20
CA ALA A 39 9.56 -31.91 47.77
C ALA A 39 10.75 -31.11 47.20
N ASN A 40 11.88 -31.79 46.94
CA ASN A 40 13.04 -31.18 46.29
C ASN A 40 12.80 -30.86 44.80
N ILE A 41 11.88 -31.58 44.13
CA ILE A 41 11.51 -31.31 42.74
C ILE A 41 10.61 -30.08 42.67
N ASP A 42 9.63 -29.96 43.57
CA ASP A 42 8.75 -28.78 43.63
C ASP A 42 9.55 -27.52 43.96
N GLU A 43 10.47 -27.59 44.94
CA GLU A 43 11.38 -26.50 45.28
C GLU A 43 12.34 -26.16 44.12
N ALA A 44 12.78 -27.17 43.37
CA ALA A 44 13.59 -26.94 42.17
C ALA A 44 12.78 -26.26 41.06
N VAL A 45 11.55 -26.71 40.78
CA VAL A 45 10.66 -26.09 39.79
C VAL A 45 10.34 -24.64 40.16
N GLU A 46 10.09 -24.35 41.44
CA GLU A 46 9.96 -22.97 41.93
C GLU A 46 11.26 -22.17 41.76
N SER A 47 12.43 -22.76 42.02
CA SER A 47 13.72 -22.05 41.85
C SER A 47 14.09 -21.74 40.40
N PHE A 48 13.55 -22.50 39.43
CA PHE A 48 13.77 -22.26 38.01
C PHE A 48 12.79 -21.26 37.41
N SER A 49 11.83 -20.73 38.18
CA SER A 49 10.91 -19.69 37.70
C SER A 49 11.60 -18.40 37.26
N ASP A 50 12.83 -18.19 37.75
CA ASP A 50 13.61 -16.96 37.57
C ASP A 50 14.56 -17.01 36.36
N LEU A 51 14.63 -18.15 35.63
CA LEU A 51 15.48 -18.27 34.44
C LEU A 51 14.77 -17.81 33.15
N PRO A 52 15.50 -17.25 32.17
CA PRO A 52 14.96 -16.99 30.83
C PRO A 52 14.40 -18.27 30.21
N PHE A 53 13.26 -18.15 29.53
CA PHE A 53 12.53 -19.28 28.94
C PHE A 53 13.40 -20.15 28.00
N ASP A 54 14.34 -19.54 27.29
CA ASP A 54 15.22 -20.23 26.33
C ASP A 54 16.33 -21.09 26.99
N ASP A 55 16.75 -20.76 28.22
CA ASP A 55 17.82 -21.49 28.95
C ASP A 55 17.27 -22.60 29.86
N TYR A 56 15.95 -22.63 30.04
CA TYR A 56 15.22 -23.52 30.95
C TYR A 56 15.33 -25.02 30.61
N PRO A 57 15.24 -25.45 29.32
CA PRO A 57 15.30 -26.87 28.97
C PRO A 57 16.64 -27.52 29.33
N GLU A 58 17.76 -26.84 29.08
CA GLU A 58 19.09 -27.41 29.38
C GLU A 58 19.31 -27.57 30.88
N ALA A 59 18.82 -26.62 31.70
CA ALA A 59 18.91 -26.69 33.15
C ALA A 59 18.10 -27.85 33.74
N LEU A 60 16.84 -28.04 33.30
CA LEU A 60 16.01 -29.16 33.74
C LEU A 60 16.55 -30.52 33.30
N LEU A 61 17.10 -30.61 32.10
CA LEU A 61 17.67 -31.86 31.56
C LEU A 61 19.02 -32.21 32.17
N SER A 62 19.65 -31.30 32.91
CA SER A 62 20.85 -31.55 33.69
C SER A 62 20.57 -32.25 35.04
N ILE A 63 19.30 -32.31 35.45
CA ILE A 63 18.86 -33.01 36.67
C ILE A 63 19.05 -34.52 36.48
N ASN A 64 19.29 -35.24 37.57
CA ASN A 64 19.49 -36.69 37.53
C ASN A 64 18.37 -37.37 36.71
N PRO A 65 18.70 -38.12 35.63
CA PRO A 65 17.69 -38.70 34.75
C PRO A 65 16.71 -39.65 35.43
N SER A 66 17.04 -40.20 36.61
CA SER A 66 16.08 -41.00 37.39
C SER A 66 14.90 -40.20 37.93
N LEU A 67 14.99 -38.86 37.95
CA LEU A 67 13.95 -37.94 38.45
C LEU A 67 13.06 -37.38 37.35
N HIS A 68 13.44 -37.56 36.08
CA HIS A 68 12.71 -37.04 34.93
C HIS A 68 11.21 -37.40 34.91
N PRO A 69 10.76 -38.62 35.30
CA PRO A 69 9.32 -38.91 35.35
C PRO A 69 8.54 -38.10 36.41
N ALA A 70 9.14 -37.86 37.58
CA ALA A 70 8.51 -37.09 38.65
C ALA A 70 8.53 -35.57 38.34
N LEU A 71 9.63 -35.10 37.75
CA LEU A 71 9.78 -33.74 37.27
C LEU A 71 8.77 -33.42 36.16
N TYR A 72 8.61 -34.31 35.17
CA TYR A 72 7.62 -34.17 34.11
C TYR A 72 6.20 -34.04 34.65
N ARG A 73 5.81 -34.89 35.63
CA ARG A 73 4.50 -34.78 36.28
C ARG A 73 4.30 -33.46 37.01
N SER A 74 5.31 -33.01 37.74
CA SER A 74 5.23 -31.75 38.49
C SER A 74 5.07 -30.55 37.55
N LEU A 75 5.75 -30.57 36.39
CA LEU A 75 5.61 -29.56 35.34
C LEU A 75 4.21 -29.56 34.70
N LEU A 76 3.60 -30.73 34.51
CA LEU A 76 2.21 -30.84 34.03
C LEU A 76 1.19 -30.30 35.05
N ASP A 77 1.40 -30.58 36.34
CA ASP A 77 0.48 -30.17 37.41
C ASP A 77 0.54 -28.65 37.67
N ALA A 78 1.64 -27.98 37.33
CA ALA A 78 1.86 -26.55 37.53
C ALA A 78 0.97 -25.63 36.65
N LYS A 79 0.45 -26.12 35.51
CA LYS A 79 -0.52 -25.42 34.62
C LYS A 79 -0.14 -23.97 34.24
N ASN A 80 1.13 -23.72 33.97
CA ASN A 80 1.66 -22.40 33.59
C ASN A 80 2.61 -22.52 32.38
N SER A 81 3.39 -21.48 32.08
CA SER A 81 4.37 -21.44 30.97
C SER A 81 5.39 -22.60 30.99
N TYR A 82 5.64 -23.22 32.16
CA TYR A 82 6.53 -24.38 32.25
C TYR A 82 5.95 -25.64 31.57
N THR A 83 4.63 -25.70 31.40
CA THR A 83 3.95 -26.74 30.62
C THR A 83 4.42 -26.70 29.16
N VAL A 84 4.69 -25.50 28.60
CA VAL A 84 5.16 -25.33 27.23
C VAL A 84 6.58 -25.87 27.06
N GLY A 85 7.49 -25.50 27.97
CA GLY A 85 8.87 -26.01 27.97
C GLY A 85 8.94 -27.53 28.16
N ALA A 86 8.06 -28.09 29.01
CA ALA A 86 7.92 -29.54 29.16
C ALA A 86 7.40 -30.20 27.88
N ILE A 87 6.41 -29.59 27.22
CA ILE A 87 5.83 -30.06 25.96
C ILE A 87 6.81 -29.96 24.80
N GLU A 88 7.71 -29.00 24.74
CA GLU A 88 8.73 -28.93 23.68
C GLU A 88 9.87 -29.95 23.88
N ASN A 89 10.05 -30.45 25.10
CA ASN A 89 11.21 -31.26 25.49
C ASN A 89 10.87 -32.66 26.01
N ILE A 90 9.66 -33.18 25.82
CA ILE A 90 9.22 -34.50 26.35
C ILE A 90 10.24 -35.61 26.01
N ARG A 91 10.78 -35.61 24.79
CA ARG A 91 11.78 -36.62 24.34
C ARG A 91 13.08 -36.60 25.14
N SER A 92 13.40 -35.47 25.74
CA SER A 92 14.63 -35.28 26.50
C SER A 92 14.50 -35.84 27.93
N PHE A 93 13.28 -36.09 28.42
CA PHE A 93 13.02 -36.71 29.72
C PHE A 93 13.20 -38.25 29.68
N GLN A 94 14.40 -38.72 30.02
CA GLN A 94 14.67 -40.16 30.23
C GLN A 94 13.65 -40.85 31.17
N GLY A 95 13.10 -41.98 30.75
CA GLY A 95 12.17 -42.78 31.56
C GLY A 95 10.72 -42.30 31.54
N VAL A 96 10.41 -41.19 30.86
CA VAL A 96 9.04 -40.81 30.51
C VAL A 96 8.60 -41.62 29.29
N ASP A 97 7.50 -42.34 29.41
CA ASP A 97 6.86 -42.99 28.27
C ASP A 97 6.17 -41.90 27.43
N ILE A 98 6.72 -41.63 26.24
CA ILE A 98 6.24 -40.56 25.36
C ILE A 98 4.78 -40.76 24.98
N GLN A 99 4.33 -42.00 24.75
CA GLN A 99 2.95 -42.25 24.37
C GLN A 99 1.99 -41.98 25.53
N GLN A 100 2.37 -42.40 26.74
CA GLN A 100 1.60 -42.11 27.94
C GLN A 100 1.54 -40.59 28.23
N ALA A 101 2.65 -39.89 28.08
CA ALA A 101 2.75 -38.44 28.25
C ALA A 101 1.84 -37.67 27.28
N LEU A 102 1.86 -38.07 26.00
CA LEU A 102 0.96 -37.50 24.99
C LEU A 102 -0.52 -37.80 25.32
N ASP A 103 -0.85 -39.02 25.74
CA ASP A 103 -2.21 -39.39 26.13
C ASP A 103 -2.72 -38.63 27.38
N GLU A 104 -1.82 -38.28 28.31
CA GLU A 104 -2.12 -37.45 29.49
C GLU A 104 -2.36 -35.98 29.08
N LEU A 105 -1.50 -35.41 28.23
CA LEU A 105 -1.65 -34.04 27.71
C LEU A 105 -2.91 -33.86 26.86
N LEU A 106 -3.32 -34.90 26.13
CA LEU A 106 -4.58 -34.91 25.39
C LEU A 106 -5.81 -34.79 26.30
N GLN A 107 -5.69 -35.01 27.61
CA GLN A 107 -6.81 -34.87 28.55
C GLN A 107 -6.83 -33.50 29.26
N THR A 108 -5.89 -32.60 28.95
CA THR A 108 -5.81 -31.27 29.57
C THR A 108 -6.32 -30.17 28.64
N LYS A 109 -6.64 -29.00 29.22
CA LYS A 109 -6.97 -27.78 28.45
C LYS A 109 -5.75 -27.20 27.71
N ASP A 110 -4.56 -27.72 27.99
CA ASP A 110 -3.28 -27.24 27.47
C ASP A 110 -2.86 -27.97 26.18
N SER A 111 -3.74 -28.82 25.64
CA SER A 111 -3.56 -29.54 24.38
C SER A 111 -3.26 -28.62 23.18
N HIS A 112 -3.56 -27.33 23.24
CA HIS A 112 -3.20 -26.39 22.18
C HIS A 112 -1.68 -26.23 21.97
N TRP A 113 -0.87 -26.36 23.02
CA TRP A 113 0.59 -26.30 22.91
C TRP A 113 1.17 -27.49 22.13
N LEU A 114 0.53 -28.68 22.20
CA LEU A 114 0.92 -29.82 21.38
C LEU A 114 0.78 -29.53 19.89
N LEU A 115 -0.20 -28.70 19.50
CA LEU A 115 -0.43 -28.33 18.12
C LEU A 115 0.64 -27.36 17.61
N SER A 116 1.07 -26.40 18.44
CA SER A 116 2.16 -25.49 18.09
C SER A 116 3.49 -26.21 17.89
N SER A 117 3.66 -27.38 18.51
CA SER A 117 4.89 -28.19 18.50
C SER A 117 4.71 -29.56 17.81
N ILE A 118 3.73 -29.69 16.91
CA ILE A 118 3.35 -30.95 16.27
C ILE A 118 4.50 -31.64 15.52
N ASP A 119 5.42 -30.85 14.95
CA ASP A 119 6.60 -31.33 14.23
C ASP A 119 7.57 -32.14 15.12
N LEU A 120 7.52 -31.94 16.43
CA LEU A 120 8.33 -32.68 17.41
C LEU A 120 7.76 -34.07 17.71
N TYR A 121 6.49 -34.31 17.39
CA TYR A 121 5.71 -35.50 17.75
C TYR A 121 5.03 -36.17 16.55
N PRO A 122 5.78 -36.70 15.58
CA PRO A 122 5.23 -37.42 14.43
C PRO A 122 4.41 -38.67 14.81
N GLU A 123 4.57 -39.22 16.01
CA GLU A 123 3.75 -40.31 16.57
C GLU A 123 2.38 -39.87 17.10
N LEU A 124 2.12 -38.56 17.23
CA LEU A 124 0.87 -38.05 17.75
C LEU A 124 -0.28 -38.27 16.75
N ASP A 125 -1.36 -38.87 17.22
CA ASP A 125 -2.60 -38.96 16.44
C ASP A 125 -3.28 -37.59 16.41
N VAL A 126 -2.96 -36.84 15.35
CA VAL A 126 -3.42 -35.46 15.14
C VAL A 126 -4.95 -35.36 15.22
N LEU A 127 -5.69 -36.37 14.77
CA LEU A 127 -7.15 -36.31 14.81
C LEU A 127 -7.69 -36.46 16.23
N LYS A 128 -7.04 -37.26 17.08
CA LYS A 128 -7.36 -37.32 18.52
C LYS A 128 -7.01 -36.03 19.24
N LEU A 129 -5.90 -35.38 18.86
CA LEU A 129 -5.55 -34.06 19.37
C LEU A 129 -6.63 -33.04 19.05
N ILE A 130 -7.06 -32.99 17.79
CA ILE A 130 -8.12 -32.08 17.34
C ILE A 130 -9.45 -32.38 18.05
N ASP A 131 -9.81 -33.65 18.23
CA ASP A 131 -11.00 -34.02 19.00
C ASP A 131 -10.93 -33.50 20.44
N SER A 132 -9.80 -33.69 21.12
CA SER A 132 -9.60 -33.14 22.46
C SER A 132 -9.68 -31.61 22.48
N MET A 133 -9.03 -30.93 21.54
CA MET A 133 -9.05 -29.46 21.48
C MET A 133 -10.46 -28.92 21.26
N ILE A 134 -11.27 -29.59 20.44
CA ILE A 134 -12.68 -29.25 20.23
C ILE A 134 -13.50 -29.48 21.50
N GLU A 135 -13.32 -30.62 22.19
CA GLU A 135 -14.00 -30.93 23.45
C GLU A 135 -13.68 -29.91 24.55
N HIS A 136 -12.48 -29.33 24.54
CA HIS A 136 -12.04 -28.32 25.49
C HIS A 136 -12.31 -26.86 25.05
N GLY A 137 -12.83 -26.62 23.85
CA GLY A 137 -13.15 -25.28 23.33
C GLY A 137 -11.94 -24.48 22.79
N ASN A 138 -10.83 -25.14 22.45
CA ASN A 138 -9.58 -24.53 21.99
C ASN A 138 -9.52 -24.37 20.45
N THR A 139 -10.64 -24.01 19.82
CA THR A 139 -10.78 -23.99 18.34
C THR A 139 -10.01 -22.84 17.68
N THR A 140 -9.76 -21.74 18.40
CA THR A 140 -8.92 -20.63 17.94
C THR A 140 -7.46 -21.03 17.74
N SER A 141 -6.93 -21.93 18.58
CA SER A 141 -5.56 -22.44 18.43
C SER A 141 -5.44 -23.38 17.23
N ILE A 142 -6.47 -24.18 16.95
CA ILE A 142 -6.55 -24.97 15.71
C ILE A 142 -6.40 -24.04 14.51
N LYS A 143 -7.14 -22.93 14.48
CA LYS A 143 -7.04 -21.90 13.43
C LYS A 143 -5.60 -21.35 13.31
N HIS A 144 -4.97 -20.96 14.41
CA HIS A 144 -3.66 -20.33 14.35
C HIS A 144 -2.59 -21.27 13.79
N ASP A 145 -2.65 -22.56 14.13
CA ASP A 145 -1.59 -23.52 13.81
C ASP A 145 -1.97 -24.58 12.77
N ILE A 146 -3.16 -24.51 12.14
CA ILE A 146 -3.59 -25.46 11.10
C ILE A 146 -2.57 -25.58 9.96
N GLY A 147 -1.84 -24.50 9.64
CA GLY A 147 -0.79 -24.51 8.60
C GLY A 147 0.44 -25.37 8.93
N LYS A 148 0.58 -25.84 10.17
CA LYS A 148 1.60 -26.82 10.59
C LYS A 148 1.13 -28.27 10.44
N ILE A 149 -0.17 -28.49 10.23
CA ILE A 149 -0.73 -29.83 10.06
C ILE A 149 -0.63 -30.25 8.60
N ASP A 150 -0.42 -31.54 8.35
CA ASP A 150 -0.49 -32.12 7.02
C ASP A 150 -1.85 -31.78 6.37
N SER A 151 -1.80 -31.16 5.18
CA SER A 151 -2.99 -30.71 4.46
C SER A 151 -3.96 -31.85 4.11
N SER A 152 -3.49 -33.10 4.06
CA SER A 152 -4.34 -34.28 3.90
C SER A 152 -5.33 -34.51 5.06
N LEU A 153 -5.07 -33.91 6.23
CA LEU A 153 -5.95 -33.99 7.41
C LEU A 153 -6.90 -32.80 7.54
N HIS A 154 -6.68 -31.71 6.82
CA HIS A 154 -7.49 -30.49 6.91
C HIS A 154 -8.99 -30.76 6.71
N ASP A 155 -9.31 -31.69 5.80
CA ASP A 155 -10.68 -32.07 5.50
C ASP A 155 -11.38 -32.73 6.68
N ALA A 156 -10.70 -33.66 7.34
CA ALA A 156 -11.21 -34.35 8.52
C ALA A 156 -11.35 -33.38 9.70
N ILE A 157 -10.41 -32.46 9.86
CA ILE A 157 -10.41 -31.43 10.92
C ILE A 157 -11.58 -30.46 10.73
N ALA A 158 -11.76 -29.94 9.53
CA ALA A 158 -12.86 -29.04 9.21
C ALA A 158 -14.23 -29.71 9.45
N ARG A 159 -14.40 -31.00 9.09
CA ARG A 159 -15.64 -31.75 9.43
C ARG A 159 -15.91 -31.79 10.92
N LYS A 160 -14.88 -32.05 11.73
CA LYS A 160 -15.00 -32.10 13.19
C LYS A 160 -15.37 -30.73 13.76
N MET A 161 -14.74 -29.65 13.30
CA MET A 161 -15.07 -28.29 13.70
C MET A 161 -16.50 -27.87 13.29
N ILE A 162 -16.93 -28.19 12.07
CA ILE A 162 -18.30 -27.93 11.60
C ILE A 162 -19.32 -28.69 12.45
N ALA A 163 -19.05 -29.96 12.75
CA ALA A 163 -19.91 -30.79 13.61
C ALA A 163 -20.01 -30.23 15.04
N ALA A 164 -18.94 -29.61 15.54
CA ALA A 164 -18.92 -28.93 16.84
C ALA A 164 -19.61 -27.55 16.84
N GLY A 165 -19.97 -27.01 15.67
CA GLY A 165 -20.57 -25.67 15.54
C GLY A 165 -19.55 -24.52 15.44
N GLU A 166 -18.27 -24.84 15.28
CA GLU A 166 -17.13 -23.91 15.28
C GLU A 166 -16.88 -23.32 13.89
N VAL A 167 -17.96 -22.90 13.24
CA VAL A 167 -17.98 -22.44 11.86
C VAL A 167 -17.30 -21.07 11.71
N LEU A 168 -17.39 -20.22 12.73
CA LEU A 168 -16.73 -18.90 12.74
C LEU A 168 -15.21 -18.99 12.83
N ALA A 169 -14.66 -20.00 13.53
CA ALA A 169 -13.22 -20.20 13.60
C ALA A 169 -12.64 -20.55 12.22
N ILE A 170 -13.39 -21.30 11.40
CA ILE A 170 -13.06 -21.56 9.99
C ILE A 170 -13.21 -20.26 9.17
N PHE A 171 -14.27 -19.46 9.41
CA PHE A 171 -14.53 -18.20 8.70
C PHE A 171 -13.48 -17.09 8.94
N ASP A 172 -13.06 -16.89 10.18
CA ASP A 172 -12.13 -15.83 10.56
C ASP A 172 -10.69 -16.13 10.12
N ASP A 173 -10.35 -17.39 9.85
CA ASP A 173 -9.09 -17.75 9.17
C ASP A 173 -9.09 -17.24 7.72
N TYR A 174 -10.24 -17.32 7.04
CA TYR A 174 -10.38 -16.87 5.66
C TYR A 174 -10.22 -15.36 5.49
N HIS A 175 -10.61 -14.56 6.49
CA HIS A 175 -10.41 -13.11 6.44
C HIS A 175 -8.97 -12.66 6.75
N GLY A 176 -8.17 -13.53 7.38
CA GLY A 176 -6.77 -13.26 7.76
C GLY A 176 -5.70 -13.79 6.80
N GLY A 177 -6.09 -14.38 5.66
CA GLY A 177 -5.15 -14.95 4.67
C GLY A 177 -5.15 -16.48 4.56
N GLY A 178 -6.05 -17.19 5.25
CA GLY A 178 -6.43 -18.60 5.09
C GLY A 178 -5.29 -19.63 5.15
N LYS A 179 -5.16 -20.33 6.28
CA LYS A 179 -4.20 -21.45 6.49
C LYS A 179 -4.80 -22.84 6.16
N PHE A 180 -6.13 -22.97 6.05
CA PHE A 180 -6.77 -24.21 5.54
C PHE A 180 -6.51 -24.44 4.05
N VAL A 181 -5.56 -25.32 3.75
CA VAL A 181 -5.25 -25.77 2.40
C VAL A 181 -6.16 -26.94 1.99
N SER A 182 -6.84 -26.85 0.84
CA SER A 182 -7.52 -27.95 0.13
C SER A 182 -8.64 -28.67 0.89
N LEU A 183 -9.76 -27.98 1.16
CA LEU A 183 -11.00 -28.63 1.61
C LEU A 183 -11.76 -29.27 0.43
N SER A 184 -12.30 -30.48 0.64
CA SER A 184 -13.17 -31.19 -0.27
C SER A 184 -14.52 -30.50 -0.39
N MET A 185 -15.18 -30.80 -1.51
CA MET A 185 -16.51 -30.24 -1.80
C MET A 185 -17.54 -30.64 -0.76
N GLU A 186 -17.45 -31.85 -0.19
CA GLU A 186 -18.37 -32.28 0.86
C GLU A 186 -18.19 -31.50 2.17
N VAL A 187 -16.96 -31.08 2.52
CA VAL A 187 -16.71 -30.24 3.70
C VAL A 187 -17.21 -28.83 3.48
N LEU A 188 -16.92 -28.26 2.32
CA LEU A 188 -17.39 -26.94 1.94
C LEU A 188 -18.92 -26.88 1.87
N LYS A 189 -19.55 -27.98 1.45
CA LYS A 189 -21.00 -28.18 1.53
C LYS A 189 -21.50 -28.12 2.96
N ALA A 190 -20.94 -28.95 3.85
CA ALA A 190 -21.36 -29.02 5.24
C ALA A 190 -21.14 -27.68 5.97
N TYR A 191 -20.03 -27.01 5.69
CA TYR A 191 -19.70 -25.68 6.20
C TYR A 191 -20.78 -24.66 5.76
N TYR A 192 -21.12 -24.63 4.48
CA TYR A 192 -22.14 -23.75 3.95
C TYR A 192 -23.51 -24.01 4.56
N GLU A 193 -23.95 -25.27 4.59
CA GLU A 193 -25.23 -25.66 5.21
C GLU A 193 -25.32 -25.13 6.64
N ARG A 194 -24.22 -25.22 7.40
CA ARG A 194 -24.14 -24.72 8.77
C ARG A 194 -24.14 -23.19 8.86
N VAL A 195 -23.39 -22.49 8.00
CA VAL A 195 -23.43 -21.00 7.91
C VAL A 195 -24.85 -20.52 7.59
N MET A 196 -25.55 -21.22 6.69
CA MET A 196 -26.91 -20.87 6.25
C MET A 196 -27.95 -21.09 7.35
N GLU A 197 -27.75 -22.08 8.22
CA GLU A 197 -28.56 -22.23 9.43
C GLU A 197 -28.40 -21.02 10.38
N PHE A 198 -27.20 -20.43 10.47
CA PHE A 198 -26.95 -19.20 11.25
C PHE A 198 -27.42 -17.91 10.55
N SER A 199 -27.39 -17.86 9.20
CA SER A 199 -27.58 -16.62 8.43
C SER A 199 -29.03 -16.25 8.11
N ASN A 200 -30.02 -17.04 8.54
CA ASN A 200 -31.45 -16.77 8.34
C ASN A 200 -31.94 -15.40 8.89
N ASN A 201 -31.08 -14.60 9.54
CA ASN A 201 -31.41 -13.27 10.03
C ASN A 201 -30.90 -12.08 9.18
N GLU A 202 -29.94 -12.20 8.24
CA GLU A 202 -29.42 -11.02 7.52
C GLU A 202 -28.98 -11.26 6.07
N ARG A 203 -29.64 -10.57 5.11
CA ARG A 203 -29.36 -10.62 3.67
C ARG A 203 -27.93 -10.21 3.26
N GLN A 204 -27.24 -9.39 4.05
CA GLN A 204 -25.90 -8.89 3.71
C GLN A 204 -24.82 -9.98 3.80
N ASN A 205 -25.01 -10.99 4.64
CA ASN A 205 -24.02 -12.07 4.81
C ASN A 205 -24.01 -13.04 3.61
N HIS A 206 -25.09 -13.14 2.84
CA HIS A 206 -25.20 -14.06 1.70
C HIS A 206 -24.39 -13.63 0.47
N ASP A 207 -24.32 -12.32 0.18
CA ASP A 207 -23.60 -11.80 -0.99
C ASP A 207 -22.08 -11.82 -0.77
N VAL A 208 -21.64 -11.49 0.45
CA VAL A 208 -20.24 -11.58 0.87
C VAL A 208 -19.77 -13.03 0.86
N PHE A 209 -20.59 -13.94 1.38
CA PHE A 209 -20.28 -15.37 1.37
C PHE A 209 -20.17 -15.93 -0.05
N THR A 210 -21.11 -15.61 -0.94
CA THR A 210 -21.09 -16.12 -2.32
C THR A 210 -19.82 -15.68 -3.04
N ARG A 211 -19.44 -14.40 -2.94
CA ARG A 211 -18.19 -13.90 -3.53
C ARG A 211 -16.97 -14.66 -3.01
N ASN A 212 -16.89 -14.84 -1.70
CA ASN A 212 -15.72 -15.45 -1.07
C ASN A 212 -15.63 -16.96 -1.35
N LEU A 213 -16.77 -17.67 -1.48
CA LEU A 213 -16.80 -19.09 -1.86
C LEU A 213 -16.21 -19.33 -3.27
N TRP A 214 -16.52 -18.44 -4.22
CA TRP A 214 -15.98 -18.52 -5.59
C TRP A 214 -14.48 -18.23 -5.64
N GLU A 215 -14.03 -17.20 -4.93
CA GLU A 215 -12.60 -16.85 -4.83
C GLU A 215 -11.79 -17.96 -4.14
N TYR A 216 -12.37 -18.60 -3.12
CA TYR A 216 -11.75 -19.70 -2.38
C TYR A 216 -11.61 -20.96 -3.25
N LEU A 217 -12.70 -21.46 -3.85
CA LEU A 217 -12.67 -22.68 -4.67
C LEU A 217 -11.73 -22.57 -5.88
N GLY A 218 -11.59 -21.36 -6.44
CA GLY A 218 -10.63 -21.06 -7.50
C GLY A 218 -9.16 -21.17 -7.06
N GLN A 219 -8.84 -20.84 -5.81
CA GLN A 219 -7.46 -20.93 -5.26
C GLN A 219 -7.00 -22.38 -5.06
N PHE A 220 -7.91 -23.35 -4.94
CA PHE A 220 -7.59 -24.77 -4.71
C PHE A 220 -7.64 -25.64 -5.96
N GLY A 221 -7.72 -25.03 -7.15
CA GLY A 221 -7.72 -25.78 -8.41
C GLY A 221 -8.99 -26.60 -8.66
N VAL A 222 -10.04 -26.41 -7.85
CA VAL A 222 -11.37 -26.98 -8.13
C VAL A 222 -11.85 -26.34 -9.42
N SER A 223 -12.16 -27.17 -10.42
CA SER A 223 -12.53 -26.63 -11.71
C SER A 223 -13.82 -25.82 -11.56
N HIS A 224 -13.91 -24.70 -12.26
CA HIS A 224 -15.15 -23.91 -12.30
C HIS A 224 -16.36 -24.77 -12.70
N GLY A 225 -16.15 -25.85 -13.47
CA GLY A 225 -17.21 -26.81 -13.82
C GLY A 225 -17.75 -27.60 -12.63
N ASP A 226 -16.88 -28.03 -11.70
CA ASP A 226 -17.27 -28.76 -10.50
C ASP A 226 -18.05 -27.87 -9.52
N ILE A 227 -17.62 -26.60 -9.38
CA ILE A 227 -18.31 -25.59 -8.58
C ILE A 227 -19.71 -25.31 -9.14
N ILE A 228 -19.82 -25.15 -10.45
CA ILE A 228 -21.09 -24.93 -11.14
C ILE A 228 -22.02 -26.14 -10.96
N THR A 229 -21.49 -27.35 -11.14
CA THR A 229 -22.25 -28.60 -10.97
C THR A 229 -22.74 -28.75 -9.54
N PHE A 230 -21.88 -28.47 -8.55
CA PHE A 230 -22.23 -28.46 -7.14
C PHE A 230 -23.34 -27.47 -6.81
N LEU A 231 -23.24 -26.23 -7.29
CA LEU A 231 -24.28 -25.21 -7.09
C LEU A 231 -25.60 -25.61 -7.77
N ARG A 232 -25.54 -26.27 -8.94
CA ARG A 232 -26.72 -26.79 -9.65
C ARG A 232 -27.44 -27.89 -8.87
N GLU A 233 -26.70 -28.90 -8.40
CA GLU A 233 -27.26 -30.05 -7.70
C GLU A 233 -27.93 -29.69 -6.36
N ASN A 234 -27.61 -28.53 -5.80
CA ASN A 234 -28.19 -28.02 -4.57
C ASN A 234 -29.20 -26.87 -4.81
N GLY A 235 -29.71 -26.71 -6.04
CA GLY A 235 -30.80 -25.76 -6.36
C GLY A 235 -30.38 -24.28 -6.40
N MET A 236 -29.08 -23.99 -6.52
CA MET A 236 -28.51 -22.64 -6.44
C MET A 236 -28.19 -22.02 -7.81
N GLU A 237 -28.99 -22.34 -8.85
CA GLU A 237 -28.76 -21.89 -10.23
C GLU A 237 -28.67 -20.37 -10.40
N GLN A 238 -29.35 -19.60 -9.55
CA GLN A 238 -29.32 -18.13 -9.61
C GLN A 238 -27.93 -17.57 -9.25
N TYR A 239 -27.18 -18.24 -8.38
CA TYR A 239 -25.86 -17.80 -7.95
C TYR A 239 -24.77 -18.15 -8.97
N VAL A 240 -24.94 -19.25 -9.70
CA VAL A 240 -24.14 -19.56 -10.90
C VAL A 240 -24.30 -18.46 -11.94
N LYS A 241 -25.54 -18.02 -12.21
CA LYS A 241 -25.84 -16.94 -13.16
C LYS A 241 -25.24 -15.60 -12.71
N ASN A 242 -25.32 -15.28 -11.42
CA ASN A 242 -24.77 -14.04 -10.86
C ASN A 242 -23.23 -14.05 -10.81
N GLY A 243 -22.61 -15.21 -10.52
CA GLY A 243 -21.15 -15.36 -10.48
C GLY A 243 -20.52 -15.27 -11.88
N ILE A 244 -21.05 -16.03 -12.84
CA ILE A 244 -20.54 -16.05 -14.22
C ILE A 244 -20.60 -14.66 -14.87
N SER A 245 -21.66 -13.88 -14.62
CA SER A 245 -21.79 -12.53 -15.20
C SER A 245 -20.87 -11.47 -14.58
N ARG A 246 -20.28 -11.73 -13.40
CA ARG A 246 -19.51 -10.73 -12.64
C ARG A 246 -18.00 -10.98 -12.62
N PHE A 247 -17.52 -12.22 -12.78
CA PHE A 247 -16.13 -12.57 -12.46
C PHE A 247 -15.20 -12.97 -13.63
N ASN A 248 -15.69 -13.01 -14.88
CA ASN A 248 -14.86 -13.11 -16.11
C ASN A 248 -13.80 -14.26 -16.12
N MET A 249 -14.25 -15.52 -16.08
CA MET A 249 -13.44 -16.74 -15.80
C MET A 249 -12.92 -17.46 -17.08
N PRO A 250 -11.79 -18.21 -17.02
CA PRO A 250 -11.28 -19.03 -18.13
C PRO A 250 -12.09 -20.34 -18.30
N PHE A 251 -12.27 -20.77 -19.56
CA PHE A 251 -13.11 -21.92 -19.92
C PHE A 251 -12.33 -23.19 -20.28
N GLY A 252 -12.84 -24.34 -19.82
CA GLY A 252 -12.51 -25.66 -20.35
C GLY A 252 -13.58 -26.18 -21.33
N ARG A 253 -13.24 -27.23 -22.09
CA ARG A 253 -14.06 -27.84 -23.17
C ARG A 253 -15.52 -28.14 -22.76
N GLU A 254 -15.75 -28.70 -21.58
CA GLU A 254 -17.08 -29.12 -21.12
C GLU A 254 -18.00 -27.92 -20.79
N ASN A 255 -17.46 -26.85 -20.20
CA ASN A 255 -18.22 -25.64 -19.87
C ASN A 255 -18.63 -24.84 -21.12
N SER A 256 -17.77 -24.84 -22.14
CA SER A 256 -18.05 -24.21 -23.44
C SER A 256 -19.11 -24.98 -24.23
N LEU A 257 -19.07 -26.32 -24.21
CA LEU A 257 -20.08 -27.19 -24.82
C LEU A 257 -21.44 -27.03 -24.14
N TRP A 258 -21.48 -26.91 -22.80
CA TRP A 258 -22.73 -26.64 -22.08
C TRP A 258 -23.33 -25.28 -22.46
N LEU A 259 -22.55 -24.19 -22.47
CA LEU A 259 -23.04 -22.87 -22.90
C LEU A 259 -23.58 -22.86 -24.34
N LEU A 260 -23.07 -23.74 -25.19
CA LEU A 260 -23.58 -24.00 -26.55
C LEU A 260 -24.86 -24.87 -26.55
N GLU A 261 -24.96 -25.91 -25.70
CA GLU A 261 -26.15 -26.76 -25.57
C GLU A 261 -27.37 -26.06 -24.95
N VAL A 262 -27.20 -25.18 -23.95
CA VAL A 262 -28.31 -24.36 -23.40
C VAL A 262 -28.68 -23.16 -24.30
N GLY A 263 -28.09 -23.05 -25.49
CA GLY A 263 -28.46 -22.08 -26.53
C GLY A 263 -28.15 -20.62 -26.16
N ASN A 264 -27.28 -20.37 -25.18
CA ASN A 264 -26.99 -19.02 -24.69
C ASN A 264 -25.66 -18.49 -25.25
N VAL A 265 -25.61 -18.41 -26.59
CA VAL A 265 -24.49 -17.92 -27.42
C VAL A 265 -23.99 -16.55 -26.95
N THR A 266 -24.91 -15.70 -26.49
CA THR A 266 -24.66 -14.36 -25.93
C THR A 266 -23.74 -14.41 -24.70
N THR A 267 -23.81 -15.44 -23.88
CA THR A 267 -22.96 -15.58 -22.68
C THR A 267 -21.54 -16.04 -23.06
N LEU A 268 -21.42 -16.95 -24.04
CA LEU A 268 -20.13 -17.41 -24.56
C LEU A 268 -19.37 -16.25 -25.25
N GLN A 269 -20.07 -15.43 -26.02
CA GLN A 269 -19.51 -14.24 -26.68
C GLN A 269 -19.09 -13.15 -25.69
N ARG A 270 -19.88 -12.90 -24.63
CA ARG A 270 -19.55 -11.90 -23.59
C ARG A 270 -18.27 -12.22 -22.82
N ILE A 271 -17.99 -13.51 -22.62
CA ILE A 271 -16.81 -13.98 -21.90
C ILE A 271 -15.58 -14.00 -22.80
N LEU A 272 -15.72 -14.35 -24.09
CA LEU A 272 -14.66 -14.17 -25.09
C LEU A 272 -14.25 -12.69 -25.26
N LEU A 273 -15.17 -11.77 -24.96
CA LEU A 273 -15.01 -10.31 -25.09
C LEU A 273 -14.78 -9.61 -23.74
N GLY A 274 -14.56 -10.32 -22.62
CA GLY A 274 -14.09 -9.73 -21.36
C GLY A 274 -14.86 -8.52 -20.80
N THR A 275 -16.19 -8.46 -20.91
CA THR A 275 -16.99 -7.30 -20.48
C THR A 275 -17.58 -7.46 -19.07
N ARG A 276 -17.34 -6.49 -18.15
CA ARG A 276 -17.72 -6.54 -16.71
C ARG A 276 -19.09 -5.93 -16.35
N HIS A 277 -19.85 -5.35 -17.28
CA HIS A 277 -21.08 -4.62 -16.93
C HIS A 277 -22.30 -5.08 -17.74
N TYR A 278 -23.33 -5.48 -16.98
CA TYR A 278 -24.64 -5.82 -17.49
C TYR A 278 -25.39 -4.56 -17.97
N GLN A 279 -25.64 -4.47 -19.27
CA GLN A 279 -26.77 -3.72 -19.82
C GLN A 279 -27.65 -4.74 -20.56
N PRO A 280 -28.94 -4.91 -20.18
CA PRO A 280 -29.75 -6.05 -20.61
C PRO A 280 -30.06 -6.14 -22.12
N ASP A 281 -29.71 -5.14 -22.92
CA ASP A 281 -30.40 -4.87 -24.18
C ASP A 281 -29.49 -4.67 -25.42
N VAL A 282 -28.22 -5.10 -25.39
CA VAL A 282 -27.29 -4.99 -26.54
C VAL A 282 -27.19 -6.32 -27.29
N THR A 283 -27.30 -6.28 -28.62
CA THR A 283 -27.26 -7.49 -29.48
C THR A 283 -25.82 -7.92 -29.79
N ASP A 284 -25.63 -9.21 -30.08
CA ASP A 284 -24.33 -9.84 -30.30
C ASP A 284 -23.51 -9.21 -31.44
N LYS A 285 -24.18 -8.66 -32.46
CA LYS A 285 -23.57 -7.94 -33.58
C LYS A 285 -22.94 -6.60 -33.15
N GLU A 286 -23.57 -5.91 -32.21
CA GLU A 286 -23.17 -4.55 -31.81
C GLU A 286 -21.97 -4.56 -30.88
N ILE A 287 -21.82 -5.60 -30.05
CA ILE A 287 -20.63 -5.80 -29.23
C ILE A 287 -19.41 -6.08 -30.13
N PHE A 288 -19.59 -6.89 -31.18
CA PHE A 288 -18.54 -7.21 -32.15
C PHE A 288 -18.11 -5.99 -32.97
N ASP A 289 -19.07 -5.21 -33.50
CA ASP A 289 -18.81 -4.01 -34.31
C ASP A 289 -18.14 -2.88 -33.50
N LEU A 290 -18.41 -2.79 -32.18
CA LEU A 290 -17.75 -1.87 -31.25
C LEU A 290 -16.30 -2.27 -30.93
N TRP A 291 -15.99 -3.57 -30.98
CA TRP A 291 -14.72 -4.14 -30.52
C TRP A 291 -13.70 -4.37 -31.64
N TRP A 292 -14.16 -4.77 -32.82
CA TRP A 292 -13.31 -5.20 -33.93
C TRP A 292 -12.25 -4.17 -34.41
N PRO A 293 -12.43 -2.84 -34.33
CA PRO A 293 -11.41 -1.90 -34.81
C PRO A 293 -10.13 -1.86 -33.96
N ASP A 294 -10.13 -2.30 -32.71
CA ASP A 294 -8.99 -2.22 -31.79
C ASP A 294 -7.98 -3.37 -32.03
N PRO A 295 -6.75 -3.07 -32.50
CA PRO A 295 -5.73 -4.09 -32.78
C PRO A 295 -5.32 -4.93 -31.56
N ALA A 296 -5.31 -4.34 -30.37
CA ALA A 296 -4.93 -5.03 -29.14
C ALA A 296 -6.02 -6.02 -28.69
N ARG A 297 -7.30 -5.65 -28.89
CA ARG A 297 -8.44 -6.53 -28.62
C ARG A 297 -8.60 -7.62 -29.67
N ARG A 298 -8.30 -7.34 -30.94
CA ARG A 298 -8.18 -8.35 -32.00
C ARG A 298 -7.11 -9.38 -31.69
N SER A 299 -5.94 -8.95 -31.24
CA SER A 299 -4.87 -9.86 -30.80
C SER A 299 -5.27 -10.70 -29.58
N LEU A 300 -6.00 -10.12 -28.62
CA LEU A 300 -6.53 -10.83 -27.46
C LEU A 300 -7.61 -11.87 -27.84
N LEU A 301 -8.53 -11.49 -28.73
CA LEU A 301 -9.56 -12.37 -29.26
C LEU A 301 -8.92 -13.51 -30.08
N ALA A 302 -7.93 -13.22 -30.93
CA ALA A 302 -7.17 -14.21 -31.69
C ALA A 302 -6.40 -15.17 -30.77
N LYS A 303 -5.77 -14.68 -29.68
CA LYS A 303 -5.12 -15.52 -28.66
C LYS A 303 -6.11 -16.43 -27.94
N ASN A 304 -7.27 -15.90 -27.54
CA ASN A 304 -8.33 -16.67 -26.86
C ASN A 304 -8.98 -17.69 -27.81
N LEU A 305 -9.11 -17.39 -29.10
CA LEU A 305 -9.67 -18.28 -30.11
C LEU A 305 -8.69 -19.34 -30.61
N ARG A 306 -7.37 -19.05 -30.63
CA ARG A 306 -6.30 -20.02 -30.89
C ARG A 306 -6.31 -21.16 -29.87
N PHE A 307 -6.63 -20.85 -28.61
CA PHE A 307 -6.85 -21.82 -27.54
C PHE A 307 -8.04 -22.75 -27.80
N PHE A 308 -9.08 -22.31 -28.52
CA PHE A 308 -10.21 -23.16 -28.92
C PHE A 308 -9.90 -24.05 -30.14
N TYR A 309 -9.04 -23.59 -31.05
CA TYR A 309 -8.67 -24.31 -32.28
C TYR A 309 -7.87 -25.59 -32.01
N GLU A 310 -7.00 -25.58 -30.99
CA GLU A 310 -6.17 -26.73 -30.63
C GLU A 310 -6.99 -27.94 -30.13
N TYR A 311 -8.30 -27.79 -29.92
CA TYR A 311 -9.19 -28.81 -29.35
C TYR A 311 -10.40 -29.20 -30.23
N LEU A 312 -10.58 -28.60 -31.42
CA LEU A 312 -11.69 -28.92 -32.34
C LEU A 312 -11.25 -29.93 -33.41
N GLN A 313 -11.99 -31.05 -33.56
CA GLN A 313 -11.74 -32.07 -34.59
C GLN A 313 -12.36 -31.66 -35.94
N GLU A 314 -11.93 -32.29 -37.04
CA GLU A 314 -12.39 -31.97 -38.40
C GLU A 314 -13.92 -32.15 -38.58
N ASP A 315 -14.51 -33.11 -37.86
CA ASP A 315 -15.94 -33.39 -37.91
C ASP A 315 -16.78 -32.33 -37.17
N ASP A 316 -16.26 -31.72 -36.10
CA ASP A 316 -16.92 -30.63 -35.36
C ASP A 316 -17.00 -29.35 -36.22
N LEU A 317 -15.95 -29.08 -37.01
CA LEU A 317 -15.90 -27.98 -37.96
C LEU A 317 -16.89 -28.16 -39.13
N LYS A 318 -17.04 -29.40 -39.62
CA LYS A 318 -18.03 -29.73 -40.64
C LYS A 318 -19.45 -29.55 -40.11
N GLU A 319 -19.71 -29.94 -38.86
CA GLU A 319 -21.02 -29.78 -38.24
C GLU A 319 -21.39 -28.30 -38.01
N LEU A 320 -20.46 -27.47 -37.56
CA LEU A 320 -20.65 -26.01 -37.45
C LEU A 320 -20.97 -25.35 -38.80
N ILE A 321 -20.33 -25.80 -39.88
CA ILE A 321 -20.59 -25.31 -41.24
C ILE A 321 -21.96 -25.79 -41.75
N VAL A 322 -22.33 -27.04 -41.48
CA VAL A 322 -23.65 -27.60 -41.83
C VAL A 322 -24.79 -26.91 -41.05
N GLN A 323 -24.53 -26.46 -39.82
CA GLN A 323 -25.48 -25.69 -39.01
C GLN A 323 -25.58 -24.20 -39.38
N GLY A 324 -24.90 -23.76 -40.46
CA GLY A 324 -25.10 -22.43 -41.06
C GLY A 324 -24.12 -21.33 -40.63
N TYR A 325 -23.08 -21.65 -39.85
CA TYR A 325 -22.13 -20.69 -39.29
C TYR A 325 -20.91 -20.39 -40.20
N LYS A 326 -21.12 -20.49 -41.52
CA LYS A 326 -20.06 -20.45 -42.55
C LYS A 326 -19.26 -19.14 -42.55
N LYS A 327 -19.89 -18.01 -42.19
CA LYS A 327 -19.27 -16.68 -42.13
C LYS A 327 -18.35 -16.52 -40.91
N GLN A 328 -18.81 -16.96 -39.74
CA GLN A 328 -18.08 -16.88 -38.47
C GLN A 328 -16.84 -17.79 -38.48
N VAL A 329 -16.95 -18.97 -39.11
CA VAL A 329 -15.80 -19.85 -39.34
C VAL A 329 -14.79 -19.19 -40.29
N GLY A 330 -15.25 -18.49 -41.33
CA GLY A 330 -14.38 -17.71 -42.23
C GLY A 330 -13.62 -16.59 -41.50
N GLU A 331 -14.31 -15.78 -40.71
CA GLU A 331 -13.73 -14.67 -39.94
C GLU A 331 -12.77 -15.15 -38.82
N PHE A 332 -13.07 -16.29 -38.21
CA PHE A 332 -12.19 -16.99 -37.26
C PHE A 332 -10.86 -17.41 -37.92
N LEU A 333 -10.91 -17.92 -39.15
CA LEU A 333 -9.72 -18.37 -39.88
C LEU A 333 -8.88 -17.19 -40.41
N VAL A 334 -9.51 -16.04 -40.70
CA VAL A 334 -8.84 -14.76 -41.04
C VAL A 334 -7.99 -14.26 -39.86
N ALA A 335 -8.50 -14.30 -38.64
CA ALA A 335 -7.76 -13.86 -37.45
C ALA A 335 -6.53 -14.75 -37.16
N MET A 336 -6.56 -16.03 -37.57
CA MET A 336 -5.43 -16.95 -37.42
C MET A 336 -4.34 -16.79 -38.47
N SER A 337 -4.66 -16.36 -39.71
CA SER A 337 -3.65 -16.17 -40.76
C SER A 337 -2.83 -14.88 -40.56
N GLU A 338 -3.40 -13.86 -39.92
CA GLU A 338 -2.74 -12.57 -39.63
C GLU A 338 -1.61 -12.65 -38.60
N ASP A 339 -1.54 -13.71 -37.78
CA ASP A 339 -0.53 -13.91 -36.72
C ASP A 339 0.76 -14.63 -37.21
N GLY A 340 0.88 -14.90 -38.52
CA GLY A 340 2.16 -15.20 -39.18
C GLY A 340 2.80 -16.58 -38.96
N GLY A 341 2.06 -17.60 -38.50
CA GLY A 341 2.60 -18.95 -38.32
C GLY A 341 2.71 -19.78 -39.61
N ASP A 342 3.76 -20.60 -39.74
CA ASP A 342 4.05 -21.48 -40.89
C ASP A 342 2.91 -22.45 -41.30
N ASN A 343 1.87 -22.61 -40.47
CA ASN A 343 0.71 -23.48 -40.73
C ASN A 343 -0.40 -22.86 -41.60
N ALA A 344 -0.30 -21.57 -41.97
CA ALA A 344 -1.37 -20.87 -42.72
C ALA A 344 -1.58 -21.41 -44.15
N THR A 345 -0.52 -21.89 -44.81
CA THR A 345 -0.59 -22.40 -46.19
C THR A 345 -1.32 -23.74 -46.27
N GLY A 346 -1.04 -24.66 -45.33
CA GLY A 346 -1.72 -25.96 -45.27
C GLY A 346 -3.19 -25.86 -44.85
N LEU A 347 -3.55 -24.78 -44.14
CA LEU A 347 -4.92 -24.45 -43.76
C LEU A 347 -5.75 -23.98 -44.98
N LEU A 348 -5.17 -23.13 -45.83
CA LEU A 348 -5.83 -22.61 -47.02
C LEU A 348 -6.06 -23.67 -48.11
N GLU A 349 -5.14 -24.63 -48.25
CA GLU A 349 -5.32 -25.78 -49.14
C GLU A 349 -6.47 -26.69 -48.68
N ARG A 350 -6.56 -26.98 -47.36
CA ARG A 350 -7.68 -27.75 -46.79
C ARG A 350 -9.03 -27.04 -46.93
N LEU A 351 -9.07 -25.71 -46.87
CA LEU A 351 -10.29 -24.92 -47.04
C LEU A 351 -10.74 -24.83 -48.50
N TYR A 352 -9.80 -24.79 -49.43
CA TYR A 352 -10.06 -24.89 -50.87
C TYR A 352 -10.69 -26.24 -51.22
N ASP A 353 -10.16 -27.34 -50.66
CA ASP A 353 -10.70 -28.70 -50.83
C ASP A 353 -12.11 -28.89 -50.22
N LEU A 354 -12.50 -28.03 -49.27
CA LEU A 354 -13.84 -27.98 -48.66
C LEU A 354 -14.84 -27.05 -49.40
N GLY A 355 -14.47 -26.49 -50.55
CA GLY A 355 -15.37 -25.70 -51.40
C GLY A 355 -15.61 -24.25 -50.94
N LEU A 356 -14.67 -23.65 -50.21
CA LEU A 356 -14.74 -22.29 -49.65
C LEU A 356 -13.90 -21.27 -50.45
N SER A 357 -13.98 -21.31 -51.77
CA SER A 357 -13.12 -20.55 -52.71
C SER A 357 -13.23 -19.02 -52.60
N SER A 358 -14.37 -18.46 -52.17
CA SER A 358 -14.56 -17.01 -51.96
C SER A 358 -13.75 -16.45 -50.78
N VAL A 359 -13.60 -17.24 -49.71
CA VAL A 359 -12.76 -16.90 -48.54
C VAL A 359 -11.28 -16.89 -48.89
N VAL A 360 -10.86 -17.75 -49.83
CA VAL A 360 -9.48 -17.80 -50.33
C VAL A 360 -9.13 -16.58 -51.19
N PHE A 361 -10.10 -15.98 -51.91
CA PHE A 361 -9.89 -14.80 -52.76
C PHE A 361 -9.59 -13.53 -51.98
N GLU A 362 -10.32 -13.28 -50.87
CA GLU A 362 -10.10 -12.10 -50.01
C GLU A 362 -8.68 -12.06 -49.41
N GLN A 363 -8.05 -13.23 -49.18
CA GLN A 363 -6.76 -13.35 -48.50
C GLN A 363 -5.53 -13.23 -49.43
N ARG A 364 -5.62 -13.59 -50.72
CA ARG A 364 -4.48 -13.44 -51.66
C ARG A 364 -4.07 -11.98 -51.90
N GLY A 365 -4.93 -11.02 -51.53
CA GLY A 365 -4.76 -9.59 -51.78
C GLY A 365 -3.76 -8.85 -50.88
N SER A 366 -3.33 -9.41 -49.73
CA SER A 366 -2.61 -8.61 -48.72
C SER A 366 -1.10 -8.83 -48.59
N ARG A 367 -0.47 -9.91 -49.10
CA ARG A 367 1.01 -10.06 -49.26
C ARG A 367 1.42 -11.46 -49.79
N PHE A 368 1.40 -11.69 -51.10
CA PHE A 368 2.16 -12.81 -51.70
C PHE A 368 2.66 -12.48 -53.11
N ARG A 369 3.97 -12.59 -53.35
CA ARG A 369 4.58 -12.59 -54.68
C ARG A 369 4.86 -14.03 -55.11
N LYS A 370 3.97 -14.63 -55.94
CA LYS A 370 4.21 -15.63 -57.03
C LYS A 370 3.05 -16.63 -57.21
N GLY A 371 2.32 -16.52 -58.33
CA GLY A 371 2.44 -17.50 -59.43
C GLY A 371 1.66 -18.84 -59.42
N VAL A 372 0.43 -18.97 -58.89
CA VAL A 372 -0.25 -20.30 -58.94
C VAL A 372 -1.70 -20.32 -59.45
N VAL A 373 -2.43 -19.22 -59.72
CA VAL A 373 -3.77 -19.30 -60.37
C VAL A 373 -4.00 -18.16 -61.35
N ASP A 374 -4.68 -18.43 -62.47
CA ASP A 374 -5.10 -17.45 -63.50
C ASP A 374 -6.19 -16.51 -62.96
N ASP A 375 -5.83 -15.23 -62.79
CA ASP A 375 -6.69 -14.16 -62.26
C ASP A 375 -7.96 -13.91 -63.11
N LYS A 376 -7.95 -14.30 -64.40
CA LYS A 376 -9.10 -14.13 -65.28
C LYS A 376 -10.21 -15.15 -64.99
N GLY A 377 -9.84 -16.42 -64.76
CA GLY A 377 -10.81 -17.48 -64.44
C GLY A 377 -11.52 -17.23 -63.10
N LEU A 378 -10.83 -16.59 -62.17
CA LEU A 378 -11.35 -16.29 -60.84
C LEU A 378 -12.26 -15.04 -60.83
N PHE A 379 -11.98 -14.06 -61.71
CA PHE A 379 -12.86 -12.91 -61.95
C PHE A 379 -14.17 -13.31 -62.65
N ASP A 380 -14.10 -14.16 -63.67
CA ASP A 380 -15.28 -14.62 -64.42
C ASP A 380 -16.21 -15.49 -63.54
N HIS A 381 -15.66 -16.20 -62.55
CA HIS A 381 -16.45 -17.04 -61.63
C HIS A 381 -17.21 -16.23 -60.57
N LEU A 382 -16.58 -15.22 -59.96
CA LEU A 382 -17.22 -14.35 -58.96
C LEU A 382 -18.34 -13.48 -59.55
N VAL A 383 -18.21 -13.11 -60.84
CA VAL A 383 -19.25 -12.38 -61.57
C VAL A 383 -20.42 -13.30 -61.95
N ALA A 384 -20.16 -14.57 -62.29
CA ALA A 384 -21.20 -15.55 -62.60
C ALA A 384 -22.04 -15.96 -61.36
N ASP A 385 -21.43 -15.95 -60.17
CA ASP A 385 -22.08 -16.36 -58.91
C ASP A 385 -22.73 -15.20 -58.13
N GLY A 386 -22.69 -13.97 -58.67
CA GLY A 386 -23.38 -12.81 -58.08
C GLY A 386 -22.68 -12.19 -56.86
N GLU A 387 -21.42 -12.53 -56.59
CA GLU A 387 -20.66 -12.05 -55.42
C GLU A 387 -19.99 -10.67 -55.65
N VAL A 388 -20.80 -9.67 -56.02
CA VAL A 388 -20.34 -8.30 -56.33
C VAL A 388 -19.73 -7.60 -55.11
N GLN A 389 -20.19 -7.91 -53.90
CA GLN A 389 -19.70 -7.31 -52.65
C GLN A 389 -18.23 -7.66 -52.35
N THR A 390 -17.85 -8.92 -52.58
CA THR A 390 -16.47 -9.44 -52.42
C THR A 390 -15.54 -8.78 -53.44
N LEU A 391 -16.04 -8.52 -54.65
CA LEU A 391 -15.33 -7.80 -55.70
C LEU A 391 -15.05 -6.32 -55.31
N VAL A 392 -16.02 -5.66 -54.66
CA VAL A 392 -15.88 -4.29 -54.15
C VAL A 392 -14.87 -4.21 -53.00
N ASN A 393 -14.90 -5.16 -52.06
CA ASN A 393 -13.94 -5.25 -50.97
C ASN A 393 -12.49 -5.45 -51.46
N GLY A 394 -12.30 -6.27 -52.50
CA GLY A 394 -10.99 -6.46 -53.13
C GLY A 394 -10.46 -5.22 -53.87
N LEU A 395 -11.34 -4.38 -54.42
CA LEU A 395 -10.97 -3.10 -55.03
C LEU A 395 -10.64 -2.00 -54.00
N LEU A 396 -11.28 -2.03 -52.81
CA LEU A 396 -11.07 -1.09 -51.70
C LEU A 396 -9.67 -1.19 -51.07
N LEU A 397 -9.00 -2.34 -51.17
CA LEU A 397 -7.65 -2.56 -50.60
C LEU A 397 -6.50 -2.02 -51.47
N ARG A 398 -6.76 -1.46 -52.67
CA ARG A 398 -5.74 -0.97 -53.63
C ARG A 398 -5.71 0.56 -53.82
N SER A 399 -5.78 1.37 -52.76
CA SER A 399 -5.87 2.84 -52.91
C SER A 399 -4.56 3.63 -52.75
N SER A 400 -3.38 3.00 -52.71
CA SER A 400 -2.09 3.71 -52.53
C SER A 400 -1.05 3.51 -53.63
N ASP A 401 -1.42 2.96 -54.79
CA ASP A 401 -0.48 2.68 -55.89
C ASP A 401 -0.77 3.55 -57.13
N SER A 402 0.21 4.33 -57.56
CA SER A 402 0.08 5.40 -58.57
C SER A 402 0.08 4.92 -60.03
N THR A 403 0.19 3.60 -60.27
CA THR A 403 0.31 3.03 -61.62
C THR A 403 -1.01 2.54 -62.25
N PHE A 404 -2.15 2.74 -61.57
CA PHE A 404 -3.44 2.11 -61.91
C PHE A 404 -4.56 3.09 -62.32
N GLU A 405 -4.25 4.24 -62.93
CA GLU A 405 -5.25 5.30 -63.14
C GLU A 405 -6.21 5.07 -64.33
N ARG A 406 -5.75 4.43 -65.43
CA ARG A 406 -6.55 4.39 -66.67
C ARG A 406 -7.72 3.38 -66.66
N THR A 407 -7.70 2.40 -65.77
CA THR A 407 -8.76 1.36 -65.61
C THR A 407 -9.71 1.65 -64.45
N ARG A 408 -9.38 2.63 -63.60
CA ARG A 408 -10.16 3.04 -62.43
C ARG A 408 -11.43 3.80 -62.85
N GLU A 409 -11.32 4.63 -63.88
CA GLU A 409 -12.43 5.45 -64.39
C GLU A 409 -13.52 4.61 -65.10
N GLU A 410 -13.14 3.55 -65.83
CA GLU A 410 -14.09 2.63 -66.49
C GLU A 410 -14.82 1.71 -65.49
N ARG A 411 -14.15 1.31 -64.40
CA ARG A 411 -14.74 0.44 -63.36
C ARG A 411 -15.62 1.22 -62.38
N CYS A 412 -15.29 2.48 -62.08
CA CYS A 412 -16.14 3.36 -61.29
C CYS A 412 -17.41 3.78 -62.04
N LYS A 413 -17.40 3.88 -63.38
CA LYS A 413 -18.61 4.13 -64.19
C LYS A 413 -19.67 3.02 -64.08
N ILE A 414 -19.27 1.80 -63.73
CA ILE A 414 -20.19 0.65 -63.54
C ILE A 414 -20.83 0.64 -62.14
N LEU A 415 -20.10 1.09 -61.11
CA LEU A 415 -20.61 1.20 -59.72
C LEU A 415 -21.59 2.38 -59.54
N ILE A 416 -21.63 3.32 -60.48
CA ILE A 416 -22.48 4.52 -60.46
C ILE A 416 -23.71 4.34 -61.40
N ASP A 417 -23.84 3.20 -62.10
CA ASP A 417 -25.02 2.91 -62.93
C ASP A 417 -26.24 2.59 -62.05
N PRO A 418 -27.32 3.40 -62.10
CA PRO A 418 -28.52 3.22 -61.26
C PRO A 418 -29.25 1.89 -61.49
N LYS A 419 -28.97 1.17 -62.59
CA LYS A 419 -29.59 -0.13 -62.88
C LYS A 419 -28.91 -1.31 -62.20
N VAL A 420 -27.67 -1.14 -61.74
CA VAL A 420 -26.90 -2.18 -61.02
C VAL A 420 -27.04 -2.02 -59.51
N ALA A 421 -27.20 -0.78 -59.03
CA ALA A 421 -27.41 -0.46 -57.62
C ALA A 421 -28.90 -0.54 -57.23
N ALA A 422 -29.44 -1.75 -57.13
CA ALA A 422 -30.76 -2.03 -56.54
C ALA A 422 -30.59 -2.60 -55.09
N PRO A 423 -31.67 -2.73 -54.29
CA PRO A 423 -31.82 -2.27 -52.89
C PRO A 423 -30.96 -2.89 -51.77
N GLN A 424 -29.93 -3.68 -52.08
CA GLN A 424 -29.10 -4.38 -51.09
C GLN A 424 -28.04 -3.49 -50.41
N LEU A 425 -27.86 -2.24 -50.86
CA LEU A 425 -26.86 -1.29 -50.34
C LEU A 425 -27.44 -0.25 -49.35
N LEU A 426 -28.67 -0.43 -48.89
CA LEU A 426 -29.39 0.56 -48.06
C LEU A 426 -29.21 0.41 -46.54
N ASP A 427 -28.42 -0.57 -46.06
CA ASP A 427 -28.30 -0.84 -44.62
C ASP A 427 -26.87 -0.56 -44.10
N VAL A 428 -26.81 0.36 -43.12
CA VAL A 428 -25.67 0.76 -42.27
C VAL A 428 -24.69 1.81 -42.84
N GLY A 429 -24.48 2.88 -42.05
CA GLY A 429 -23.75 4.13 -42.33
C GLY A 429 -22.26 4.05 -42.72
N MET A 430 -21.77 2.90 -43.18
CA MET A 430 -20.41 2.72 -43.69
C MET A 430 -20.11 3.58 -44.95
N HIS A 431 -21.12 3.92 -45.76
CA HIS A 431 -20.94 4.80 -46.93
C HIS A 431 -20.50 6.22 -46.56
N TYR A 432 -21.02 6.80 -45.48
CA TYR A 432 -20.67 8.15 -45.05
C TYR A 432 -19.30 8.19 -44.35
N VAL A 433 -18.95 7.10 -43.64
CA VAL A 433 -17.62 6.89 -43.05
C VAL A 433 -16.54 6.72 -44.13
N LEU A 434 -16.86 6.02 -45.24
CA LEU A 434 -15.96 5.87 -46.39
C LEU A 434 -15.72 7.20 -47.12
N ALA A 435 -16.78 7.99 -47.28
CA ALA A 435 -16.77 9.30 -47.94
C ALA A 435 -15.93 10.34 -47.18
N ALA A 436 -16.10 10.43 -45.86
CA ALA A 436 -15.37 11.37 -44.99
C ALA A 436 -13.87 11.01 -44.86
N ARG A 437 -13.54 9.72 -44.80
CA ARG A 437 -12.16 9.23 -44.61
C ARG A 437 -11.30 9.32 -45.88
N LEU A 438 -11.92 9.33 -47.07
CA LEU A 438 -11.22 9.38 -48.36
C LEU A 438 -11.06 10.79 -48.96
N ARG A 439 -11.55 11.87 -48.30
CA ARG A 439 -11.63 13.24 -48.88
C ARG A 439 -12.27 13.26 -50.28
N LEU A 440 -13.12 12.28 -50.62
CA LEU A 440 -13.70 12.13 -51.96
C LEU A 440 -14.78 13.16 -52.27
N PHE A 441 -15.31 13.78 -51.24
CA PHE A 441 -16.09 14.99 -51.35
C PHE A 441 -15.22 16.10 -50.79
N GLY A 442 -14.86 17.09 -51.62
CA GLY A 442 -14.48 18.41 -51.12
C GLY A 442 -15.68 19.06 -50.42
N ASP A 443 -15.93 20.34 -50.67
CA ASP A 443 -17.05 21.14 -50.12
C ASP A 443 -18.49 20.61 -50.41
N ALA A 444 -18.65 19.34 -50.82
CA ALA A 444 -19.88 18.73 -51.32
C ALA A 444 -20.64 17.85 -50.31
N VAL A 445 -20.10 17.57 -49.11
CA VAL A 445 -20.84 16.85 -48.05
C VAL A 445 -21.11 17.79 -46.89
N ASP A 446 -22.40 17.98 -46.60
CA ASP A 446 -22.85 18.77 -45.46
C ASP A 446 -22.61 17.99 -44.15
N HIS A 447 -21.65 18.44 -43.35
CA HIS A 447 -21.32 17.85 -42.06
C HIS A 447 -22.50 17.87 -41.08
N ASN A 448 -23.44 18.82 -41.23
CA ASN A 448 -24.61 18.91 -40.38
C ASN A 448 -25.63 17.82 -40.68
N ASP A 449 -25.90 17.55 -41.96
CA ASP A 449 -26.81 16.46 -42.36
C ASP A 449 -26.26 15.10 -41.91
N LEU A 450 -24.96 14.88 -42.03
CA LEU A 450 -24.32 13.65 -41.55
C LEU A 450 -24.44 13.51 -40.03
N ALA A 451 -24.11 14.55 -39.27
CA ALA A 451 -24.22 14.52 -37.82
C ALA A 451 -25.69 14.31 -37.36
N LYS A 452 -26.67 14.95 -38.00
CA LYS A 452 -28.10 14.74 -37.71
C LYS A 452 -28.53 13.29 -37.92
N ARG A 453 -28.04 12.65 -38.98
CA ARG A 453 -28.31 11.22 -39.26
C ARG A 453 -27.69 10.30 -38.21
N LEU A 454 -26.44 10.55 -37.82
CA LEU A 454 -25.77 9.77 -36.76
C LEU A 454 -26.49 9.91 -35.42
N LEU A 455 -26.99 11.11 -35.09
CA LEU A 455 -27.77 11.35 -33.87
C LEU A 455 -29.16 10.71 -33.93
N ALA A 456 -29.80 10.69 -35.11
CA ALA A 456 -31.08 9.99 -35.31
C ALA A 456 -30.93 8.46 -35.20
N ASP A 457 -29.79 7.92 -35.64
CA ASP A 457 -29.49 6.50 -35.48
C ASP A 457 -29.19 6.16 -34.02
N TYR A 458 -28.49 7.04 -33.30
CA TYR A 458 -28.33 6.94 -31.84
C TYR A 458 -29.69 6.97 -31.10
N ASP A 459 -30.61 7.84 -31.50
CA ASP A 459 -31.95 7.89 -30.89
C ASP A 459 -32.75 6.61 -31.13
N LYS A 460 -32.68 6.06 -32.36
CA LYS A 460 -33.28 4.75 -32.66
C LYS A 460 -32.63 3.65 -31.84
N GLU A 461 -31.33 3.70 -31.63
CA GLU A 461 -30.60 2.73 -30.81
C GLU A 461 -31.04 2.80 -29.34
N ILE A 462 -31.22 3.99 -28.77
CA ILE A 462 -31.79 4.17 -27.43
C ILE A 462 -33.22 3.61 -27.36
N GLU A 463 -34.06 3.93 -28.35
CA GLU A 463 -35.47 3.52 -28.37
C GLU A 463 -35.60 1.99 -28.53
N GLN A 464 -34.76 1.39 -29.35
CA GLN A 464 -34.73 -0.06 -29.60
C GLN A 464 -34.11 -0.84 -28.44
N LYS A 465 -33.04 -0.32 -27.83
CA LYS A 465 -32.33 -0.98 -26.73
C LYS A 465 -32.89 -0.68 -25.35
N ARG A 466 -33.98 0.08 -25.20
CA ARG A 466 -34.60 0.37 -23.89
C ARG A 466 -33.63 0.79 -22.77
N ASN A 467 -32.48 1.37 -23.11
CA ASN A 467 -31.47 1.77 -22.13
C ASN A 467 -31.45 3.29 -22.02
N PRO A 468 -32.28 3.88 -21.16
CA PRO A 468 -32.40 5.33 -21.02
C PRO A 468 -31.13 5.99 -20.44
N ASN A 469 -30.13 5.21 -20.02
CA ASN A 469 -28.89 5.69 -19.41
C ASN A 469 -27.68 5.63 -20.36
N LEU A 470 -27.86 5.23 -21.63
CA LEU A 470 -26.79 5.33 -22.63
C LEU A 470 -26.49 6.81 -22.87
N SER A 471 -25.25 7.22 -22.62
CA SER A 471 -24.76 8.57 -22.89
C SER A 471 -23.97 8.57 -24.19
N LEU A 472 -24.18 9.59 -25.03
CA LEU A 472 -23.50 9.75 -26.32
C LEU A 472 -21.98 9.76 -26.13
N GLU A 473 -21.48 10.30 -25.01
CA GLU A 473 -20.06 10.33 -24.65
C GLU A 473 -19.34 8.97 -24.70
N ASN A 474 -20.08 7.89 -24.42
CA ASN A 474 -19.55 6.53 -24.37
C ASN A 474 -19.73 5.76 -25.69
N THR A 475 -20.25 6.41 -26.72
CA THR A 475 -20.44 5.80 -28.04
C THR A 475 -19.21 6.01 -28.94
N PRO A 476 -18.93 5.09 -29.88
CA PRO A 476 -17.90 5.27 -30.90
C PRO A 476 -18.12 6.53 -31.75
N LEU A 477 -19.38 6.97 -31.88
CA LEU A 477 -19.77 8.18 -32.62
C LEU A 477 -18.99 9.43 -32.13
N MET A 478 -18.68 9.50 -30.84
CA MET A 478 -17.94 10.63 -30.26
C MET A 478 -16.46 10.72 -30.64
N HIS A 479 -15.86 9.68 -31.21
CA HIS A 479 -14.51 9.77 -31.77
C HIS A 479 -14.47 10.48 -33.13
N PHE A 480 -15.62 10.65 -33.79
CA PHE A 480 -15.73 11.27 -35.11
C PHE A 480 -16.10 12.75 -35.08
N PHE A 481 -16.90 13.17 -34.08
CA PHE A 481 -17.29 14.57 -33.90
C PHE A 481 -16.12 15.56 -33.84
N PRO A 482 -14.95 15.22 -33.25
CA PRO A 482 -13.78 16.07 -33.28
C PRO A 482 -13.16 16.32 -34.65
N GLN A 483 -13.62 15.63 -35.70
CA GLN A 483 -13.15 15.79 -37.08
C GLN A 483 -14.08 16.67 -37.93
N PHE A 484 -15.32 16.92 -37.49
CA PHE A 484 -16.22 17.82 -38.20
C PHE A 484 -15.75 19.28 -38.03
N ARG A 485 -15.54 19.95 -39.16
CA ARG A 485 -15.39 21.41 -39.23
C ARG A 485 -16.78 22.01 -39.40
N ASP A 486 -17.04 23.13 -38.73
CA ASP A 486 -18.21 23.98 -38.98
C ASP A 486 -19.57 23.30 -38.75
N LEU A 487 -19.70 22.55 -37.64
CA LEU A 487 -21.04 22.15 -37.18
C LEU A 487 -21.88 23.39 -36.91
N ASP A 488 -23.11 23.38 -37.40
CA ASP A 488 -24.12 24.36 -37.08
C ASP A 488 -24.56 24.22 -35.63
N ASP A 489 -25.24 25.25 -35.16
CA ASP A 489 -25.62 25.36 -33.76
C ASP A 489 -26.70 24.33 -33.37
N GLU A 490 -27.54 23.91 -34.32
CA GLU A 490 -28.57 22.90 -34.12
C GLU A 490 -27.95 21.53 -33.79
N VAL A 491 -26.94 21.12 -34.56
CA VAL A 491 -26.25 19.83 -34.36
C VAL A 491 -25.45 19.82 -33.07
N LYS A 492 -24.74 20.90 -32.75
CA LYS A 492 -24.02 21.00 -31.47
C LYS A 492 -24.98 20.84 -30.29
N MET A 493 -26.14 21.49 -30.35
CA MET A 493 -27.17 21.35 -29.32
C MET A 493 -27.68 19.91 -29.20
N MET A 494 -27.94 19.24 -30.31
CA MET A 494 -28.36 17.83 -30.30
C MET A 494 -27.33 16.89 -29.64
N ILE A 495 -26.03 17.13 -29.84
CA ILE A 495 -24.94 16.36 -29.20
C ILE A 495 -24.96 16.57 -27.67
N ILE A 496 -25.08 17.84 -27.24
CA ILE A 496 -25.07 18.22 -25.82
C ILE A 496 -26.27 17.61 -25.09
N GLU A 497 -27.48 17.68 -25.69
CA GLU A 497 -28.71 17.12 -25.11
C GLU A 497 -28.64 15.60 -24.87
N ARG A 498 -27.78 14.89 -25.61
CA ARG A 498 -27.59 13.44 -25.54
C ARG A 498 -26.41 13.01 -24.66
N GLY A 499 -25.83 13.94 -23.90
CA GLY A 499 -24.70 13.68 -23.00
C GLY A 499 -23.34 13.61 -23.71
N GLY A 500 -23.22 14.21 -24.90
CA GLY A 500 -21.95 14.38 -25.63
C GLY A 500 -21.18 15.66 -25.28
N GLY A 501 -21.65 16.42 -24.29
CA GLY A 501 -21.25 17.80 -24.03
C GLY A 501 -19.77 17.96 -23.70
N ARG A 502 -19.19 17.08 -22.86
CA ARG A 502 -17.80 17.20 -22.41
C ARG A 502 -16.82 17.10 -23.55
N LYS A 503 -16.90 16.01 -24.34
CA LYS A 503 -15.97 15.76 -25.45
C LYS A 503 -16.10 16.82 -26.54
N LEU A 504 -17.32 17.33 -26.79
CA LEU A 504 -17.54 18.43 -27.71
C LEU A 504 -16.83 19.72 -27.23
N LEU A 505 -17.03 20.10 -25.96
CA LEU A 505 -16.43 21.31 -25.39
C LEU A 505 -14.92 21.20 -25.19
N ASP A 506 -14.41 20.04 -24.73
CA ASP A 506 -12.97 19.75 -24.65
C ASP A 506 -12.32 19.89 -26.04
N THR A 507 -12.98 19.40 -27.10
CA THR A 507 -12.49 19.55 -28.48
C THR A 507 -12.50 20.99 -28.96
N MET A 508 -13.58 21.73 -28.68
CA MET A 508 -13.68 23.15 -29.03
C MET A 508 -12.59 23.97 -28.31
N ASN A 509 -12.31 23.66 -27.04
CA ASN A 509 -11.25 24.30 -26.26
C ASN A 509 -9.86 23.96 -26.81
N ASN A 510 -9.58 22.68 -27.08
CA ASN A 510 -8.30 22.26 -27.64
C ASN A 510 -8.03 22.91 -29.01
N ARG A 511 -9.08 23.14 -29.84
CA ARG A 511 -8.94 23.86 -31.12
C ARG A 511 -8.62 25.33 -30.92
N ARG A 512 -9.21 25.98 -29.91
CA ARG A 512 -8.90 27.36 -29.51
C ARG A 512 -7.44 27.49 -29.05
N GLU A 513 -6.92 26.50 -28.33
CA GLU A 513 -5.54 26.49 -27.81
C GLU A 513 -4.49 26.10 -28.87
N SER A 514 -4.83 25.30 -29.87
CA SER A 514 -3.89 24.74 -30.86
C SER A 514 -3.73 25.54 -32.16
N SER A 515 -4.51 26.60 -32.41
CA SER A 515 -4.34 27.45 -33.60
C SER A 515 -3.19 28.45 -33.44
N PHE A 516 -1.98 28.02 -33.84
CA PHE A 516 -0.76 28.85 -33.85
C PHE A 516 -0.87 30.12 -34.75
N GLU A 517 -1.81 30.15 -35.71
CA GLU A 517 -2.05 31.30 -36.61
C GLU A 517 -2.93 32.40 -36.00
N ASP A 518 -3.72 32.13 -34.96
CA ASP A 518 -4.67 33.12 -34.39
C ASP A 518 -4.04 34.03 -33.31
N GLN A 519 -2.77 33.80 -32.92
CA GLN A 519 -2.06 34.64 -31.94
C GLN A 519 -1.80 36.09 -32.42
N TYR A 520 -2.09 36.41 -33.69
CA TYR A 520 -1.88 37.75 -34.26
C TYR A 520 -3.16 38.55 -34.56
N ASP A 521 -4.36 38.02 -34.27
CA ASP A 521 -5.62 38.78 -34.33
C ASP A 521 -6.32 38.82 -32.95
N PRO A 522 -6.06 39.87 -32.14
CA PRO A 522 -6.65 40.01 -30.80
C PRO A 522 -8.18 39.93 -30.79
N LYS A 523 -8.86 40.24 -31.91
CA LYS A 523 -10.32 40.23 -32.00
C LYS A 523 -10.92 38.84 -32.18
N ARG A 524 -10.13 37.83 -32.58
CA ARG A 524 -10.59 36.43 -32.68
C ARG A 524 -10.38 35.63 -31.39
N ALA A 525 -9.41 36.01 -30.57
CA ALA A 525 -9.17 35.39 -29.27
C ALA A 525 -10.26 35.72 -28.22
N GLU A 526 -11.03 36.80 -28.44
CA GLU A 526 -12.13 37.28 -27.58
C GLU A 526 -13.47 36.52 -27.76
N GLY A 527 -13.55 35.51 -28.62
CA GLY A 527 -14.75 34.69 -28.78
C GLY A 527 -14.98 33.73 -27.60
N SER A 528 -16.19 33.71 -27.03
CA SER A 528 -16.61 32.72 -26.02
C SER A 528 -16.36 31.28 -26.53
N LEU A 529 -15.98 30.36 -25.62
CA LEU A 529 -15.85 28.92 -25.91
C LEU A 529 -17.13 28.34 -26.59
N PHE A 530 -18.28 28.95 -26.34
CA PHE A 530 -19.57 28.53 -26.90
C PHE A 530 -19.87 29.14 -28.29
N GLY A 531 -19.04 30.05 -28.80
CA GLY A 531 -19.19 30.65 -30.13
C GLY A 531 -20.54 31.36 -30.31
N ALA A 532 -21.26 31.04 -31.39
CA ALA A 532 -22.61 31.56 -31.69
C ALA A 532 -23.75 30.83 -30.94
N LEU A 533 -23.44 29.75 -30.22
CA LEU A 533 -24.45 29.00 -29.48
C LEU A 533 -25.07 29.89 -28.40
N ASN A 534 -26.39 29.86 -28.33
CA ASN A 534 -27.09 30.43 -27.20
C ASN A 534 -26.73 29.63 -25.94
N GLN A 535 -25.98 30.27 -25.06
CA GLN A 535 -25.48 29.64 -23.84
C GLN A 535 -26.61 29.19 -22.90
N ASN A 536 -27.81 29.79 -22.96
CA ASN A 536 -28.96 29.34 -22.17
C ASN A 536 -29.44 27.97 -22.62
N ASP A 537 -29.40 27.73 -23.93
CA ASP A 537 -29.80 26.47 -24.53
C ASP A 537 -28.76 25.40 -24.19
N VAL A 538 -27.47 25.71 -24.34
CA VAL A 538 -26.36 24.80 -23.95
C VAL A 538 -26.47 24.38 -22.48
N LEU A 539 -26.61 25.35 -21.58
CA LEU A 539 -26.75 25.09 -20.16
C LEU A 539 -28.03 24.29 -19.86
N GLY A 540 -29.15 24.62 -20.52
CA GLY A 540 -30.40 23.88 -20.41
C GLY A 540 -30.25 22.41 -20.81
N ALA A 541 -29.55 22.16 -21.91
CA ALA A 541 -29.25 20.82 -22.42
C ALA A 541 -28.34 20.03 -21.48
N LEU A 542 -27.25 20.63 -20.98
CA LEU A 542 -26.35 20.00 -20.00
C LEU A 542 -27.07 19.67 -18.67
N LEU A 543 -27.93 20.57 -18.19
CA LEU A 543 -28.73 20.33 -16.99
C LEU A 543 -29.75 19.20 -17.19
N LYS A 544 -30.36 19.12 -18.39
CA LYS A 544 -31.31 18.07 -18.75
C LYS A 544 -30.63 16.70 -18.89
N SER A 545 -29.42 16.66 -19.44
CA SER A 545 -28.61 15.43 -19.56
C SER A 545 -27.91 15.03 -18.26
N LYS A 546 -27.98 15.87 -17.22
CA LYS A 546 -27.29 15.69 -15.92
C LYS A 546 -25.77 15.62 -16.04
N ASP A 547 -25.19 16.24 -17.06
CA ASP A 547 -23.74 16.31 -17.23
C ASP A 547 -23.11 17.41 -16.34
N PHE A 548 -23.24 17.20 -15.02
CA PHE A 548 -22.82 18.17 -14.02
C PHE A 548 -21.31 18.39 -13.97
N LYS A 549 -20.50 17.39 -14.36
CA LYS A 549 -19.04 17.51 -14.41
C LYS A 549 -18.63 18.52 -15.48
N THR A 550 -19.25 18.47 -16.65
CA THR A 550 -19.01 19.44 -17.73
C THR A 550 -19.48 20.83 -17.35
N ILE A 551 -20.66 20.96 -16.71
CA ILE A 551 -21.12 22.26 -16.21
C ILE A 551 -20.12 22.84 -15.20
N ALA A 552 -19.72 22.07 -14.18
CA ALA A 552 -18.76 22.54 -13.17
C ALA A 552 -17.40 22.93 -13.79
N ARG A 553 -16.93 22.17 -14.80
CA ARG A 553 -15.69 22.44 -15.52
C ARG A 553 -15.76 23.75 -16.29
N TYR A 554 -16.87 24.04 -16.96
CA TYR A 554 -16.97 25.18 -17.88
C TYR A 554 -17.82 26.34 -17.35
N VAL A 555 -18.27 26.31 -16.09
CA VAL A 555 -19.15 27.34 -15.54
C VAL A 555 -18.57 28.76 -15.65
N GLY A 556 -17.25 28.90 -15.53
CA GLY A 556 -16.55 30.19 -15.67
C GLY A 556 -16.53 30.76 -17.10
N GLU A 557 -16.82 29.94 -18.12
CA GLU A 557 -16.88 30.32 -19.54
C GLU A 557 -18.28 30.75 -19.99
N PHE A 558 -19.31 30.54 -19.16
CA PHE A 558 -20.65 31.07 -19.40
C PHE A 558 -20.67 32.58 -19.11
N ASP A 559 -21.59 33.28 -19.78
CA ASP A 559 -21.82 34.72 -19.69
C ASP A 559 -22.04 35.13 -18.22
N GLU A 560 -21.46 36.26 -17.83
CA GLU A 560 -21.55 36.78 -16.46
C GLU A 560 -22.98 37.08 -16.03
N SER A 561 -23.91 37.22 -16.98
CA SER A 561 -25.34 37.37 -16.73
C SER A 561 -26.04 36.10 -16.23
N PHE A 562 -25.39 34.93 -16.29
CA PHE A 562 -25.94 33.71 -15.70
C PHE A 562 -25.90 33.74 -14.18
N ASP A 563 -27.07 33.57 -13.56
CA ASP A 563 -27.18 33.36 -12.13
C ASP A 563 -26.58 31.99 -11.75
N GLN A 564 -25.31 32.01 -11.32
CA GLN A 564 -24.56 30.83 -10.93
C GLN A 564 -25.21 30.10 -9.74
N ASN A 565 -25.89 30.80 -8.83
CA ASN A 565 -26.62 30.17 -7.73
C ASN A 565 -27.74 29.29 -8.26
N ARG A 566 -28.51 29.79 -9.22
CA ARG A 566 -29.57 29.02 -9.87
C ARG A 566 -29.04 27.79 -10.60
N ILE A 567 -27.87 27.89 -11.24
CA ILE A 567 -27.19 26.76 -11.90
C ILE A 567 -26.83 25.70 -10.85
N VAL A 568 -26.10 26.10 -9.81
CA VAL A 568 -25.65 25.19 -8.76
C VAL A 568 -26.83 24.54 -8.05
N PHE A 569 -27.91 25.27 -7.76
CA PHE A 569 -29.12 24.68 -7.17
C PHE A 569 -29.72 23.58 -8.05
N ARG A 570 -29.75 23.78 -9.37
CA ARG A 570 -30.24 22.74 -10.30
C ARG A 570 -29.29 21.55 -10.34
N MET A 571 -27.98 21.77 -10.31
CA MET A 571 -26.99 20.70 -10.23
C MET A 571 -27.16 19.88 -8.95
N ILE A 572 -27.19 20.53 -7.78
CA ILE A 572 -27.36 19.86 -6.48
C ILE A 572 -28.66 19.07 -6.43
N ASN A 573 -29.78 19.68 -6.85
CA ASN A 573 -31.08 19.00 -6.86
C ASN A 573 -31.12 17.82 -7.86
N GLY A 574 -30.28 17.84 -8.89
CA GLY A 574 -30.12 16.76 -9.84
C GLY A 574 -29.16 15.63 -9.41
N GLY A 575 -28.52 15.75 -8.24
CA GLY A 575 -27.52 14.80 -7.73
C GLY A 575 -26.07 15.16 -8.07
N GLY A 576 -25.81 16.37 -8.56
CA GLY A 576 -24.49 16.86 -8.98
C GLY A 576 -23.65 17.51 -7.88
N SER A 577 -23.92 17.28 -6.59
CA SER A 577 -23.21 17.93 -5.47
C SER A 577 -21.70 17.71 -5.52
N THR A 578 -21.23 16.48 -5.78
CA THR A 578 -19.79 16.18 -5.90
C THR A 578 -19.13 16.93 -7.06
N ALA A 579 -19.82 17.06 -8.20
CA ALA A 579 -19.30 17.80 -9.35
C ALA A 579 -19.15 19.29 -9.04
N VAL A 580 -20.12 19.88 -8.31
CA VAL A 580 -20.03 21.27 -7.83
C VAL A 580 -18.84 21.43 -6.89
N ILE A 581 -18.69 20.56 -5.90
CA ILE A 581 -17.61 20.62 -4.89
C ILE A 581 -16.23 20.60 -5.55
N HIS A 582 -15.99 19.66 -6.47
CA HIS A 582 -14.70 19.56 -7.17
C HIS A 582 -14.47 20.70 -8.18
N GLY A 583 -15.50 21.48 -8.50
CA GLY A 583 -15.43 22.63 -9.41
C GLY A 583 -15.57 23.98 -8.72
N LEU A 584 -15.58 24.05 -7.38
CA LEU A 584 -15.90 25.28 -6.63
C LEU A 584 -15.04 26.49 -7.06
N SER A 585 -13.74 26.28 -7.30
CA SER A 585 -12.79 27.33 -7.72
C SER A 585 -13.13 27.99 -9.05
N ARG A 586 -14.03 27.42 -9.85
CA ARG A 586 -14.44 27.93 -11.16
C ARG A 586 -15.70 28.79 -11.11
N PHE A 587 -16.39 28.79 -9.99
CA PHE A 587 -17.52 29.69 -9.75
C PHE A 587 -16.98 31.03 -9.24
N ARG A 588 -17.76 32.10 -9.43
CA ARG A 588 -17.32 33.47 -9.11
C ARG A 588 -18.00 34.04 -7.88
N GLN A 589 -19.28 33.76 -7.71
CA GLN A 589 -20.10 34.40 -6.67
C GLN A 589 -21.28 33.48 -6.30
N LEU A 590 -21.13 32.72 -5.23
CA LEU A 590 -22.13 31.80 -4.69
C LEU A 590 -22.69 32.34 -3.37
N SER A 591 -23.97 32.11 -3.11
CA SER A 591 -24.64 32.54 -1.88
C SER A 591 -24.44 31.55 -0.73
N GLY A 592 -24.67 32.00 0.50
CA GLY A 592 -24.72 31.12 1.68
C GLY A 592 -25.70 29.94 1.54
N ASP A 593 -26.84 30.14 0.85
CA ASP A 593 -27.81 29.07 0.56
C ASP A 593 -27.20 27.91 -0.25
N VAL A 594 -26.23 28.20 -1.14
CA VAL A 594 -25.51 27.18 -1.89
C VAL A 594 -24.63 26.37 -0.96
N ALA A 595 -23.86 27.04 -0.08
CA ALA A 595 -23.04 26.37 0.91
C ALA A 595 -23.89 25.45 1.81
N ASP A 596 -25.02 25.96 2.32
CA ASP A 596 -25.93 25.19 3.19
C ASP A 596 -26.47 23.92 2.52
N ARG A 597 -26.75 23.99 1.21
CA ARG A 597 -27.21 22.83 0.43
C ARG A 597 -26.10 21.83 0.14
N LEU A 598 -24.88 22.29 -0.09
CA LEU A 598 -23.72 21.41 -0.27
C LEU A 598 -23.43 20.64 1.02
N LEU A 599 -23.43 21.33 2.16
CA LEU A 599 -23.27 20.73 3.49
C LEU A 599 -24.35 19.67 3.78
N GLY A 600 -25.59 19.89 3.37
CA GLY A 600 -26.68 18.93 3.56
C GLY A 600 -26.64 17.71 2.62
N ARG A 601 -25.75 17.67 1.63
CA ARG A 601 -25.72 16.64 0.57
C ARG A 601 -24.38 15.92 0.45
N HIS A 602 -23.32 16.43 1.06
CA HIS A 602 -21.98 15.87 0.98
C HIS A 602 -21.24 16.08 2.29
N GLY A 603 -20.80 14.99 2.91
CA GLY A 603 -20.22 15.01 4.25
C GLY A 603 -18.98 15.91 4.39
N ASN A 604 -18.03 15.79 3.45
CA ASN A 604 -16.80 16.60 3.45
C ASN A 604 -16.95 17.93 2.67
N ALA A 605 -18.16 18.49 2.56
CA ALA A 605 -18.33 19.76 1.84
C ALA A 605 -17.63 20.94 2.54
N GLY A 606 -17.53 20.91 3.87
CA GLY A 606 -16.93 21.98 4.67
C GLY A 606 -15.49 22.30 4.24
N SER A 607 -14.62 21.29 4.13
CA SER A 607 -13.21 21.47 3.74
C SER A 607 -13.06 22.14 2.38
N HIS A 608 -13.77 21.63 1.37
CA HIS A 608 -13.75 22.21 0.03
C HIS A 608 -14.33 23.62 -0.05
N ILE A 609 -15.34 23.93 0.77
CA ILE A 609 -15.89 25.28 0.88
C ILE A 609 -14.85 26.23 1.51
N ILE A 610 -14.11 25.80 2.54
CA ILE A 610 -13.04 26.60 3.14
C ILE A 610 -11.96 26.93 2.12
N ASP A 611 -11.47 25.93 1.37
CA ASP A 611 -10.46 26.12 0.32
C ASP A 611 -10.92 27.11 -0.77
N ASN A 612 -12.23 27.25 -0.95
CA ASN A 612 -12.85 28.12 -1.96
C ASN A 612 -13.71 29.23 -1.33
N ALA A 613 -13.40 29.65 -0.10
CA ALA A 613 -14.23 30.60 0.63
C ALA A 613 -14.41 31.94 -0.09
N HIS A 614 -13.43 32.33 -0.92
CA HIS A 614 -13.46 33.55 -1.74
C HIS A 614 -14.56 33.56 -2.81
N VAL A 615 -15.13 32.39 -3.13
CA VAL A 615 -16.23 32.24 -4.10
C VAL A 615 -17.59 32.52 -3.45
N PHE A 616 -17.68 32.51 -2.11
CA PHE A 616 -18.93 32.68 -1.39
C PHE A 616 -19.11 34.10 -0.85
N ASP A 617 -20.28 34.67 -1.11
CA ASP A 617 -20.68 35.98 -0.64
C ASP A 617 -21.53 35.90 0.61
N ASN A 618 -21.24 36.80 1.56
CA ASN A 618 -22.07 37.07 2.74
C ASN A 618 -22.50 35.77 3.47
N LEU A 619 -21.54 34.89 3.78
CA LEU A 619 -21.80 33.72 4.60
C LEU A 619 -22.35 34.16 5.98
N GLU A 620 -23.57 33.76 6.28
CA GLU A 620 -24.20 34.03 7.58
C GLU A 620 -23.45 33.27 8.69
N PRO A 621 -23.41 33.80 9.94
CA PRO A 621 -22.70 33.16 11.05
C PRO A 621 -23.10 31.70 11.27
N GLU A 622 -24.38 31.35 11.12
CA GLU A 622 -24.87 29.98 11.25
C GLU A 622 -24.34 29.06 10.15
N THR A 623 -24.27 29.53 8.90
CA THR A 623 -23.67 28.78 7.79
C THR A 623 -22.18 28.58 8.02
N ILE A 624 -21.46 29.59 8.53
CA ILE A 624 -20.05 29.49 8.88
C ILE A 624 -19.83 28.40 9.94
N VAL A 625 -20.64 28.36 10.99
CA VAL A 625 -20.54 27.29 12.02
C VAL A 625 -20.73 25.91 11.40
N ARG A 626 -21.69 25.73 10.49
CA ARG A 626 -21.92 24.44 9.82
C ARG A 626 -20.78 24.05 8.86
N ILE A 627 -20.14 25.02 8.19
CA ILE A 627 -18.93 24.79 7.38
C ILE A 627 -17.82 24.26 8.27
N ILE A 628 -17.60 24.92 9.42
CA ILE A 628 -16.59 24.55 10.41
C ILE A 628 -16.88 23.15 10.96
N ASP A 629 -18.11 22.86 11.37
CA ASP A 629 -18.52 21.55 11.88
C ASP A 629 -18.25 20.45 10.86
N SER A 630 -18.61 20.68 9.59
CA SER A 630 -18.38 19.73 8.50
C SER A 630 -16.89 19.53 8.22
N ALA A 631 -16.05 20.56 8.26
CA ALA A 631 -14.61 20.39 8.07
C ALA A 631 -13.96 19.66 9.27
N ALA A 632 -14.30 20.07 10.49
CA ALA A 632 -13.75 19.49 11.71
C ALA A 632 -14.14 18.02 11.90
N SER A 633 -15.38 17.66 11.57
CA SER A 633 -15.89 16.27 11.62
C SER A 633 -15.35 15.37 10.50
N TYR A 634 -14.49 15.88 9.62
CA TYR A 634 -13.80 15.11 8.59
C TYR A 634 -12.27 15.19 8.74
N GLY A 635 -11.78 15.66 9.89
CA GLY A 635 -10.36 15.67 10.24
C GLY A 635 -9.60 16.94 9.86
N ASP A 636 -10.22 17.88 9.14
CA ASP A 636 -9.57 19.13 8.68
C ASP A 636 -9.58 20.24 9.75
N LEU A 637 -9.13 19.90 10.97
CA LEU A 637 -9.24 20.76 12.14
C LEU A 637 -8.48 22.08 12.02
N LEU A 638 -7.26 22.07 11.48
CA LEU A 638 -6.45 23.29 11.35
C LEU A 638 -7.11 24.29 10.37
N LYS A 639 -7.55 23.80 9.21
CA LYS A 639 -8.31 24.60 8.24
C LYS A 639 -9.59 25.16 8.88
N ALA A 640 -10.30 24.33 9.64
CA ALA A 640 -11.51 24.74 10.35
C ALA A 640 -11.22 25.84 11.39
N VAL A 641 -10.09 25.76 12.11
CA VAL A 641 -9.66 26.78 13.08
C VAL A 641 -9.33 28.09 12.38
N GLU A 642 -8.49 28.07 11.34
CA GLU A 642 -8.11 29.28 10.60
C GLU A 642 -9.33 29.98 10.01
N PHE A 643 -10.25 29.20 9.45
CA PHE A 643 -11.52 29.70 8.95
C PHE A 643 -12.39 30.28 10.08
N ASN A 644 -12.48 29.61 11.23
CA ASN A 644 -13.20 30.10 12.40
C ASN A 644 -12.60 31.44 12.87
N GLU A 645 -11.29 31.57 13.01
CA GLU A 645 -10.61 32.80 13.45
C GLU A 645 -10.83 33.95 12.47
N LYS A 646 -10.67 33.70 11.16
CA LYS A 646 -10.90 34.68 10.08
C LYS A 646 -12.31 35.28 10.13
N HIS A 647 -13.28 34.50 10.60
CA HIS A 647 -14.69 34.90 10.70
C HIS A 647 -15.12 35.33 12.13
N GLY A 648 -14.18 35.62 13.03
CA GLY A 648 -14.49 36.15 14.36
C GLY A 648 -14.85 35.07 15.40
N SER A 649 -14.43 33.82 15.17
CA SER A 649 -14.63 32.65 16.02
C SER A 649 -16.09 32.29 16.36
N PRO A 650 -17.00 32.21 15.36
CA PRO A 650 -18.41 31.89 15.61
C PRO A 650 -18.62 30.49 16.21
N ASN A 651 -17.74 29.53 15.93
CA ASN A 651 -17.74 28.23 16.60
C ASN A 651 -16.95 28.30 17.92
N LYS A 652 -17.68 28.48 19.02
CA LYS A 652 -17.10 28.62 20.36
C LYS A 652 -16.43 27.35 20.87
N VAL A 653 -16.92 26.17 20.48
CA VAL A 653 -16.36 24.89 20.92
C VAL A 653 -14.97 24.72 20.31
N LEU A 654 -14.86 24.86 18.99
CA LEU A 654 -13.59 24.77 18.27
C LEU A 654 -12.59 25.82 18.78
N GLY A 655 -13.02 27.09 18.89
CA GLY A 655 -12.15 28.15 19.39
C GLY A 655 -11.67 27.90 20.83
N ARG A 656 -12.50 27.27 21.67
CA ARG A 656 -12.12 26.92 23.05
C ARG A 656 -11.14 25.75 23.10
N LEU A 657 -11.33 24.71 22.27
CA LEU A 657 -10.38 23.60 22.13
C LEU A 657 -9.04 24.07 21.58
N TYR A 658 -9.05 24.91 20.53
CA TYR A 658 -7.83 25.45 19.95
C TYR A 658 -7.07 26.36 20.92
N LYS A 659 -7.78 27.23 21.66
CA LYS A 659 -7.17 27.99 22.76
C LYS A 659 -6.67 27.06 23.88
N ALA A 660 -7.30 25.89 24.03
CA ALA A 660 -6.96 24.96 25.09
C ALA A 660 -5.69 24.17 24.81
N PHE A 661 -5.55 23.68 23.58
CA PHE A 661 -4.61 22.64 23.16
C PHE A 661 -3.81 22.99 21.89
N GLY A 662 -3.99 24.21 21.35
CA GLY A 662 -3.47 24.55 20.03
C GLY A 662 -4.10 23.65 18.98
N GLY A 663 -3.32 23.18 18.02
CA GLY A 663 -3.73 22.15 17.05
C GLY A 663 -3.66 20.72 17.56
N GLN A 664 -3.45 20.49 18.87
CA GLN A 664 -3.19 19.15 19.44
C GLN A 664 -4.45 18.56 20.06
N PHE A 665 -5.53 18.54 19.30
CA PHE A 665 -6.75 17.83 19.62
C PHE A 665 -7.24 17.13 18.34
N SER A 666 -7.87 15.97 18.50
CA SER A 666 -8.42 15.14 17.46
C SER A 666 -9.87 15.50 17.13
N GLN A 667 -10.33 14.98 15.99
CA GLN A 667 -11.73 15.06 15.58
C GLN A 667 -12.67 14.52 16.68
N MET A 668 -12.24 13.46 17.38
CA MET A 668 -13.04 12.85 18.41
C MET A 668 -13.28 13.81 19.59
N GLU A 669 -12.25 14.54 20.08
CA GLU A 669 -12.50 15.50 21.16
C GLU A 669 -13.35 16.67 20.72
N TYR A 670 -13.22 17.09 19.46
CA TYR A 670 -14.12 18.08 18.87
C TYR A 670 -15.58 17.62 18.92
N GLU A 671 -15.87 16.43 18.37
CA GLU A 671 -17.21 15.85 18.35
C GLU A 671 -17.78 15.69 19.77
N ARG A 672 -16.98 15.18 20.72
CA ARG A 672 -17.41 15.03 22.12
C ARG A 672 -17.70 16.38 22.77
N ALA A 673 -16.86 17.38 22.55
CA ALA A 673 -17.09 18.72 23.08
C ALA A 673 -18.33 19.38 22.45
N SER A 674 -18.60 19.14 21.17
CA SER A 674 -19.80 19.60 20.48
C SER A 674 -21.07 18.94 21.01
N MET A 675 -21.08 17.60 21.16
CA MET A 675 -22.18 16.87 21.80
C MET A 675 -22.45 17.38 23.21
N LEU A 676 -21.39 17.63 23.98
CA LEU A 676 -21.47 18.16 25.34
C LEU A 676 -22.06 19.56 25.38
N PHE A 677 -21.66 20.42 24.43
CA PHE A 677 -22.21 21.75 24.25
C PHE A 677 -23.71 21.70 23.91
N GLU A 678 -24.13 20.72 23.11
CA GLU A 678 -25.52 20.50 22.70
C GLU A 678 -26.41 19.86 23.79
N GLY A 679 -25.84 19.45 24.93
CA GLY A 679 -26.62 18.90 26.04
C GLY A 679 -26.43 17.39 26.27
N THR A 680 -25.51 16.74 25.58
CA THR A 680 -25.31 15.28 25.65
C THR A 680 -23.99 14.94 26.35
N ILE A 681 -24.07 14.23 27.48
CA ILE A 681 -22.89 13.61 28.12
C ILE A 681 -22.84 12.15 27.67
N THR A 682 -21.75 11.77 27.00
CA THR A 682 -21.49 10.36 26.64
C THR A 682 -20.81 9.63 27.80
N ASN A 683 -20.89 8.30 27.84
CA ASN A 683 -20.22 7.50 28.87
C ASN A 683 -18.70 7.82 28.93
N LEU A 684 -18.03 7.88 27.77
CA LEU A 684 -16.61 8.25 27.67
C LEU A 684 -16.29 9.61 28.29
N VAL A 685 -17.17 10.61 28.09
CA VAL A 685 -17.00 11.95 28.67
C VAL A 685 -17.30 11.94 30.17
N ALA A 686 -18.30 11.17 30.61
CA ALA A 686 -18.59 10.98 32.03
C ALA A 686 -17.44 10.29 32.77
N ASP A 687 -16.76 9.33 32.13
CA ASP A 687 -15.61 8.59 32.69
C ASP A 687 -14.37 9.50 32.92
N LEU A 688 -14.31 10.66 32.25
CA LEU A 688 -13.34 11.72 32.55
C LEU A 688 -13.71 12.57 33.78
N GLY A 689 -14.87 12.33 34.38
CA GLY A 689 -15.40 13.09 35.52
C GLY A 689 -16.25 14.31 35.13
N VAL A 690 -16.62 14.45 33.85
CA VAL A 690 -17.49 15.55 33.39
C VAL A 690 -18.94 15.25 33.78
N SER A 691 -19.60 16.19 34.44
CA SER A 691 -20.97 16.02 34.95
C SER A 691 -21.95 17.09 34.48
N GLU A 692 -21.45 18.17 33.88
CA GLU A 692 -22.26 19.26 33.34
C GLU A 692 -22.32 19.23 31.81
N THR A 693 -23.32 19.90 31.22
CA THR A 693 -23.45 20.10 29.76
C THR A 693 -23.34 21.59 29.39
N GLY A 694 -23.46 21.93 28.10
CA GLY A 694 -23.34 23.29 27.61
C GLY A 694 -21.93 23.86 27.77
N GLU A 695 -21.81 25.19 27.86
CA GLU A 695 -20.50 25.84 28.03
C GLU A 695 -19.76 25.38 29.29
N ARG A 696 -20.48 25.04 30.37
CA ARG A 696 -19.86 24.57 31.62
C ARG A 696 -19.31 23.16 31.48
N GLY A 697 -20.06 22.26 30.86
CA GLY A 697 -19.60 20.93 30.49
C GLY A 697 -18.31 20.99 29.66
N VAL A 698 -18.31 21.76 28.58
CA VAL A 698 -17.10 21.92 27.73
C VAL A 698 -15.91 22.46 28.53
N ASN A 699 -16.13 23.40 29.45
CA ASN A 699 -15.06 23.89 30.33
C ASN A 699 -14.52 22.79 31.27
N GLN A 700 -15.40 21.98 31.88
CA GLN A 700 -14.98 20.84 32.70
C GLN A 700 -14.17 19.84 31.86
N PHE A 701 -14.67 19.46 30.68
CA PHE A 701 -14.00 18.55 29.76
C PHE A 701 -12.58 19.03 29.40
N VAL A 702 -12.46 20.29 28.98
CA VAL A 702 -11.16 20.91 28.68
C VAL A 702 -10.23 20.92 29.90
N GLN A 703 -10.73 21.22 31.10
CA GLN A 703 -9.94 21.23 32.33
C GLN A 703 -9.42 19.83 32.67
N HIS A 704 -10.26 18.80 32.57
CA HIS A 704 -9.87 17.42 32.85
C HIS A 704 -8.82 16.91 31.84
N LEU A 705 -9.02 17.16 30.55
CA LEU A 705 -8.04 16.79 29.52
C LEU A 705 -6.70 17.54 29.68
N ARG A 706 -6.71 18.82 30.06
CA ARG A 706 -5.49 19.58 30.37
C ARG A 706 -4.74 19.01 31.57
N ALA A 707 -5.46 18.68 32.65
CA ALA A 707 -4.86 18.05 33.83
C ALA A 707 -4.24 16.70 33.47
N LEU A 708 -4.94 15.90 32.67
CA LEU A 708 -4.47 14.60 32.21
C LEU A 708 -3.22 14.72 31.31
N ARG A 709 -3.24 15.64 30.34
CA ARG A 709 -2.08 15.93 29.49
C ARG A 709 -0.86 16.34 30.30
N HIS A 710 -1.03 17.26 31.25
CA HIS A 710 0.08 17.68 32.10
C HIS A 710 0.68 16.51 32.88
N LYS A 711 -0.16 15.64 33.47
CA LYS A 711 0.32 14.40 34.12
C LYS A 711 1.14 13.52 33.19
N PHE A 712 0.66 13.33 31.95
CA PHE A 712 1.37 12.54 30.94
C PHE A 712 2.71 13.16 30.59
N VAL A 713 2.75 14.46 30.31
CA VAL A 713 3.98 15.19 29.95
C VAL A 713 5.03 15.11 31.05
N VAL A 714 4.64 15.25 32.32
CA VAL A 714 5.57 15.17 33.44
C VAL A 714 5.88 13.73 33.90
N GLY A 715 5.27 12.72 33.29
CA GLY A 715 5.46 11.31 33.65
C GLY A 715 4.90 10.91 35.03
N LYS A 716 3.88 11.63 35.52
CA LYS A 716 3.25 11.37 36.84
C LYS A 716 1.81 10.91 36.68
N PHE A 717 1.64 9.70 36.16
CA PHE A 717 0.35 9.05 35.94
C PHE A 717 0.41 7.56 36.33
N ASP A 718 -0.75 6.93 36.49
CA ASP A 718 -0.91 5.53 36.90
C ASP A 718 -1.93 4.79 36.01
N ALA A 719 -2.22 3.52 36.33
CA ALA A 719 -3.11 2.68 35.52
C ALA A 719 -4.52 3.27 35.34
N LYS A 720 -5.08 3.94 36.36
CA LYS A 720 -6.41 4.56 36.31
C LYS A 720 -6.46 5.83 35.46
N ASP A 721 -5.31 6.45 35.22
CA ASP A 721 -5.21 7.56 34.28
C ASP A 721 -5.26 7.07 32.81
N LEU A 722 -5.27 5.75 32.57
CA LEU A 722 -5.32 5.10 31.25
C LEU A 722 -6.40 4.00 31.15
N ASP A 723 -7.38 3.97 32.05
CA ASP A 723 -8.38 2.88 32.21
C ASP A 723 -9.57 2.90 31.22
N SER A 724 -9.69 3.95 30.41
CA SER A 724 -10.74 4.09 29.41
C SER A 724 -10.15 4.37 28.05
N GLU A 725 -10.88 3.97 27.01
CA GLU A 725 -10.50 4.17 25.61
C GLU A 725 -10.16 5.64 25.30
N LEU A 726 -10.94 6.59 25.82
CA LEU A 726 -10.70 8.02 25.63
C LEU A 726 -9.38 8.49 26.25
N LYS A 727 -9.07 8.04 27.49
CA LYS A 727 -7.82 8.39 28.16
C LYS A 727 -6.62 7.74 27.47
N LEU A 728 -6.75 6.49 27.04
CA LEU A 728 -5.70 5.76 26.32
C LEU A 728 -5.40 6.39 24.97
N LYS A 729 -6.44 6.76 24.21
CA LYS A 729 -6.29 7.46 22.93
C LYS A 729 -5.70 8.87 23.10
N TRP A 730 -6.08 9.56 24.18
CA TRP A 730 -5.46 10.85 24.52
C TRP A 730 -3.97 10.69 24.87
N PHE A 731 -3.61 9.64 25.63
CA PHE A 731 -2.22 9.30 25.90
C PHE A 731 -1.46 8.98 24.61
N ALA A 732 -2.04 8.17 23.73
CA ALA A 732 -1.50 7.83 22.40
C ALA A 732 -1.18 9.09 21.59
N ASN A 733 -2.08 10.08 21.58
CA ASN A 733 -1.85 11.37 20.92
C ASN A 733 -0.70 12.15 21.58
N VAL A 734 -0.69 12.25 22.91
CA VAL A 734 0.37 13.00 23.65
C VAL A 734 1.74 12.40 23.40
N VAL A 735 1.88 11.06 23.41
CA VAL A 735 3.16 10.37 23.16
C VAL A 735 3.45 10.14 21.68
N ARG A 736 2.64 10.71 20.77
CA ARG A 736 2.81 10.61 19.31
C ARG A 736 2.83 9.17 18.81
N TYR A 737 2.03 8.30 19.42
CA TYR A 737 1.99 6.88 19.10
C TYR A 737 1.52 6.61 17.67
N GLU A 738 0.49 7.32 17.21
CA GLU A 738 -0.03 7.21 15.83
C GLU A 738 0.82 8.00 14.82
N ASP A 739 1.52 9.05 15.26
CA ASP A 739 2.29 9.97 14.41
C ASP A 739 3.78 9.59 14.24
N SER A 740 4.26 8.58 14.97
CA SER A 740 5.66 8.13 14.83
C SER A 740 5.82 7.29 13.56
N ASP A 741 6.96 7.39 12.91
CA ASP A 741 7.32 6.54 11.77
C ASP A 741 7.68 5.10 12.20
N TRP A 742 7.76 4.84 13.50
CA TRP A 742 8.26 3.59 14.08
C TRP A 742 7.29 3.00 15.11
N GLY A 743 7.32 1.66 15.22
CA GLY A 743 6.53 0.90 16.18
C GLY A 743 5.17 0.44 15.65
N SER A 744 4.32 -0.07 16.54
CA SER A 744 2.89 -0.27 16.27
C SER A 744 2.14 1.04 16.49
N HIS A 745 0.98 1.16 15.84
CA HIS A 745 0.15 2.37 15.84
C HIS A 745 -1.31 2.08 16.22
N ASP A 746 -1.64 0.83 16.54
CA ASP A 746 -2.98 0.42 16.98
C ASP A 746 -3.12 0.46 18.51
N LEU A 747 -4.32 0.85 18.96
CA LEU A 747 -4.64 0.99 20.39
C LEU A 747 -4.61 -0.34 21.15
N ASP A 748 -4.81 -1.47 20.47
CA ASP A 748 -4.77 -2.80 21.09
C ASP A 748 -3.34 -3.12 21.56
N SER A 749 -2.35 -2.94 20.69
CA SER A 749 -0.93 -3.09 21.03
C SER A 749 -0.50 -2.15 22.15
N LEU A 750 -1.00 -0.90 22.15
CA LEU A 750 -0.77 0.05 23.26
C LEU A 750 -1.42 -0.43 24.56
N GLY A 751 -2.62 -1.02 24.47
CA GLY A 751 -3.34 -1.62 25.59
C GLY A 751 -2.59 -2.81 26.20
N CYS A 752 -1.99 -3.67 25.38
CA CYS A 752 -1.13 -4.76 25.83
C CYS A 752 0.11 -4.21 26.55
N LEU A 753 0.86 -3.30 25.92
CA LEU A 753 2.06 -2.70 26.51
C LEU A 753 1.77 -2.00 27.86
N LYS A 754 0.65 -1.28 27.92
CA LYS A 754 0.15 -0.67 29.16
C LYS A 754 -0.06 -1.73 30.23
N SER A 755 -0.75 -2.82 29.90
CA SER A 755 -1.10 -3.89 30.85
C SER A 755 0.15 -4.58 31.36
N ASP A 756 1.06 -4.95 30.46
CA ASP A 756 2.34 -5.60 30.78
C ASP A 756 3.18 -4.70 31.72
N TYR A 757 3.29 -3.40 31.40
CA TYR A 757 4.02 -2.45 32.25
C TYR A 757 3.46 -2.38 33.67
N PHE A 758 2.13 -2.27 33.82
CA PHE A 758 1.53 -2.15 35.15
C PHE A 758 1.61 -3.46 35.93
N GLU A 759 1.54 -4.62 35.28
CA GLU A 759 1.79 -5.91 35.92
C GLU A 759 3.22 -5.99 36.46
N LEU A 760 4.23 -5.63 35.64
CA LEU A 760 5.63 -5.58 36.07
C LEU A 760 5.85 -4.59 37.22
N GLN A 761 5.16 -3.44 37.19
CA GLN A 761 5.23 -2.45 38.25
C GLN A 761 4.61 -2.99 39.55
N GLU A 762 3.44 -3.64 39.49
CA GLU A 762 2.76 -4.23 40.65
C GLU A 762 3.53 -5.38 41.27
N ASN A 763 4.24 -6.17 40.45
CA ASN A 763 5.11 -7.26 40.89
C ASN A 763 6.45 -6.76 41.48
N GLY A 764 6.76 -5.47 41.36
CA GLY A 764 8.05 -4.91 41.80
C GLY A 764 9.24 -5.30 40.92
N GLU A 765 8.99 -5.69 39.67
CA GLU A 765 10.01 -6.05 38.68
C GLU A 765 10.67 -4.82 38.03
N ILE A 766 10.09 -3.63 38.22
CA ILE A 766 10.63 -2.36 37.72
C ILE A 766 11.33 -1.63 38.87
N GLU A 767 12.65 -1.45 38.78
CA GLU A 767 13.38 -0.65 39.78
C GLU A 767 12.96 0.83 39.71
N GLU A 768 12.90 1.48 40.88
CA GLU A 768 12.59 2.90 40.99
C GLU A 768 13.67 3.80 40.37
N MET A 769 13.26 4.97 39.88
CA MET A 769 14.18 5.99 39.39
C MET A 769 15.04 6.53 40.55
N PRO A 770 16.38 6.63 40.40
CA PRO A 770 17.21 7.18 41.47
C PRO A 770 16.88 8.64 41.75
N ALA A 771 16.89 9.03 43.03
CA ALA A 771 16.44 10.35 43.48
C ALA A 771 17.28 11.51 42.93
N GLU A 772 18.52 11.26 42.50
CA GLU A 772 19.39 12.27 41.90
C GLU A 772 18.92 12.72 40.50
N TYR A 773 18.11 11.91 39.82
CA TYR A 773 17.59 12.24 38.49
C TYR A 773 16.39 13.19 38.60
N GLN A 774 16.62 14.47 38.36
CA GLN A 774 15.62 15.54 38.44
C GLN A 774 15.43 16.23 37.08
N PRO A 775 14.21 16.70 36.75
CA PRO A 775 14.00 17.48 35.54
C PRO A 775 14.78 18.80 35.56
N ALA A 776 15.18 19.27 34.38
CA ALA A 776 15.78 20.60 34.19
C ALA A 776 15.07 21.36 33.07
N ILE A 777 15.02 22.68 33.20
CA ILE A 777 14.57 23.59 32.13
C ILE A 777 15.81 24.31 31.59
N VAL A 778 16.00 24.22 30.28
CA VAL A 778 17.11 24.85 29.55
C VAL A 778 16.58 25.86 28.53
N GLN A 779 17.44 26.76 28.06
CA GLN A 779 17.09 27.79 27.10
C GLN A 779 17.88 27.60 25.82
N VAL A 780 17.21 27.13 24.78
CA VAL A 780 17.90 26.77 23.54
C VAL A 780 17.67 27.83 22.47
N GLY A 781 18.74 28.21 21.77
CA GLY A 781 18.74 29.11 20.64
C GLY A 781 17.82 28.64 19.51
N LYS A 782 17.06 29.57 18.95
CA LYS A 782 16.29 29.35 17.72
C LYS A 782 17.16 29.75 16.53
N VAL A 783 17.06 28.98 15.45
CA VAL A 783 17.62 29.38 14.15
C VAL A 783 17.02 30.70 13.66
N ASP A 784 17.77 31.45 12.88
CA ASP A 784 17.32 32.70 12.27
C ASP A 784 16.40 32.43 11.07
N ARG A 785 15.12 32.76 11.19
CA ARG A 785 14.13 32.57 10.12
C ARG A 785 14.39 33.45 8.91
N GLU A 786 14.86 34.68 9.08
CA GLU A 786 15.17 35.56 7.95
C GLU A 786 16.37 35.01 7.17
N ALA A 787 17.35 34.43 7.87
CA ALA A 787 18.48 33.75 7.25
C ALA A 787 18.06 32.47 6.48
N ILE A 788 17.04 31.75 6.98
CA ILE A 788 16.45 30.59 6.29
C ILE A 788 15.69 31.03 5.03
N GLU A 789 14.83 32.04 5.14
CA GLU A 789 14.04 32.54 4.01
C GLU A 789 14.89 33.16 2.89
N SER A 790 16.07 33.68 3.23
CA SER A 790 17.04 34.25 2.29
C SER A 790 18.16 33.28 1.88
N PHE A 791 18.08 32.00 2.27
CA PHE A 791 19.10 31.01 1.93
C PHE A 791 19.05 30.67 0.43
N GLU A 792 20.14 30.96 -0.29
CA GLU A 792 20.27 30.63 -1.71
C GLU A 792 21.04 29.32 -1.91
N HIS A 793 20.33 28.29 -2.36
CA HIS A 793 20.89 26.98 -2.67
C HIS A 793 22.02 26.99 -3.70
N SER A 794 23.08 26.21 -3.49
CA SER A 794 24.16 26.10 -4.47
C SER A 794 23.73 25.35 -5.75
N GLU A 795 24.26 25.73 -6.92
CA GLU A 795 23.94 25.07 -8.19
C GLU A 795 24.27 23.57 -8.18
N GLY A 796 25.41 23.21 -7.55
CA GLY A 796 25.86 21.82 -7.43
C GLY A 796 24.91 20.98 -6.57
N PHE A 797 24.41 21.56 -5.49
CA PHE A 797 23.36 20.95 -4.67
C PHE A 797 22.06 20.79 -5.46
N MET A 798 21.54 21.86 -6.06
CA MET A 798 20.24 21.83 -6.76
C MET A 798 20.25 20.79 -7.88
N SER A 799 21.34 20.71 -8.65
CA SER A 799 21.48 19.68 -9.69
C SER A 799 21.42 18.26 -9.11
N ARG A 800 22.06 18.04 -7.95
CA ARG A 800 22.09 16.72 -7.33
C ARG A 800 20.77 16.37 -6.64
N TYR A 801 20.15 17.32 -5.95
CA TYR A 801 18.87 17.16 -5.30
C TYR A 801 17.79 16.77 -6.32
N LYS A 802 17.62 17.54 -7.40
CA LYS A 802 16.67 17.22 -8.48
C LYS A 802 16.89 15.85 -9.09
N GLN A 803 18.15 15.47 -9.31
CA GLN A 803 18.48 14.14 -9.83
C GLN A 803 18.07 13.01 -8.89
N LEU A 804 18.35 13.15 -7.58
CA LEU A 804 17.99 12.15 -6.58
C LEU A 804 16.48 12.11 -6.37
N PHE A 805 15.86 13.26 -6.12
CA PHE A 805 14.42 13.40 -5.92
C PHE A 805 13.62 12.87 -7.12
N GLY A 806 13.97 13.24 -8.35
CA GLY A 806 13.32 12.69 -9.55
C GLY A 806 13.48 11.17 -9.69
N SER A 807 14.62 10.61 -9.26
CA SER A 807 14.80 9.15 -9.22
C SER A 807 13.95 8.48 -8.14
N ILE A 808 13.79 9.11 -6.97
CA ILE A 808 12.94 8.65 -5.86
C ILE A 808 11.48 8.69 -6.29
N TRP A 809 11.01 9.84 -6.79
CA TRP A 809 9.64 10.03 -7.25
C TRP A 809 9.25 9.02 -8.32
N ARG A 810 10.11 8.83 -9.33
CA ARG A 810 9.85 7.84 -10.39
C ARG A 810 9.76 6.42 -9.85
N ALA A 811 10.61 6.05 -8.90
CA ALA A 811 10.55 4.73 -8.27
C ALA A 811 9.27 4.53 -7.45
N LEU A 812 8.82 5.57 -6.75
CA LEU A 812 7.57 5.58 -6.00
C LEU A 812 6.36 5.39 -6.93
N GLU A 813 6.28 6.16 -8.02
CA GLU A 813 5.21 6.03 -9.03
C GLU A 813 5.10 4.60 -9.56
N LEU A 814 6.24 4.01 -9.95
CA LEU A 814 6.30 2.65 -10.47
C LEU A 814 5.91 1.62 -9.40
N ARG A 815 6.24 1.87 -8.13
CA ARG A 815 5.83 1.00 -7.03
C ARG A 815 4.34 1.10 -6.72
N LEU A 816 3.76 2.30 -6.78
CA LEU A 816 2.33 2.53 -6.58
C LEU A 816 1.49 1.93 -7.72
N HIS A 817 2.00 1.99 -8.96
CA HIS A 817 1.41 1.33 -10.11
C HIS A 817 1.18 -0.18 -9.86
N ASP A 818 2.13 -0.86 -9.22
CA ASP A 818 2.01 -2.29 -8.86
C ASP A 818 0.97 -2.58 -7.79
N GLY A 819 0.56 -1.58 -7.00
CA GLY A 819 -0.56 -1.70 -6.07
C GLY A 819 -1.93 -1.53 -6.73
N MET A 820 -2.02 -0.75 -7.80
CA MET A 820 -3.28 -0.45 -8.49
C MET A 820 -3.72 -1.53 -9.48
N HIS A 821 -2.75 -2.20 -10.11
CA HIS A 821 -2.99 -3.33 -11.00
C HIS A 821 -2.86 -4.62 -10.18
N GLY A 822 -3.99 -5.09 -9.63
CA GLY A 822 -4.05 -6.35 -8.88
C GLY A 822 -3.38 -7.52 -9.64
N LYS A 823 -3.03 -8.60 -8.90
CA LYS A 823 -2.18 -9.76 -9.27
C LYS A 823 -2.32 -10.37 -10.68
N ASP A 824 -3.31 -9.96 -11.47
CA ASP A 824 -3.54 -10.36 -12.84
C ASP A 824 -2.71 -9.55 -13.84
N LYS A 825 -1.39 -9.80 -13.87
CA LYS A 825 -0.47 -9.80 -15.05
C LYS A 825 0.97 -9.55 -14.62
N GLU A 826 1.78 -10.59 -14.67
CA GLU A 826 3.26 -10.54 -14.60
C GLU A 826 3.88 -9.61 -15.67
N SER A 827 3.12 -9.19 -16.68
CA SER A 827 3.60 -8.39 -17.82
C SER A 827 3.63 -6.87 -17.60
N SER A 828 3.26 -6.36 -16.41
CA SER A 828 3.06 -4.91 -16.18
C SER A 828 3.60 -4.40 -14.84
N SER A 829 4.56 -5.08 -14.21
CA SER A 829 5.18 -4.57 -12.99
C SER A 829 6.04 -3.33 -13.28
N GLY A 830 6.07 -2.38 -12.35
CA GLY A 830 6.89 -1.19 -12.40
C GLY A 830 8.37 -1.53 -12.49
N LEU A 831 8.79 -2.64 -11.85
CA LEU A 831 10.14 -3.19 -12.02
C LEU A 831 10.42 -3.59 -13.47
N ASN A 832 9.48 -4.25 -14.16
CA ASN A 832 9.65 -4.63 -15.56
C ASN A 832 9.79 -3.41 -16.48
N ILE A 833 9.13 -2.29 -16.16
CA ILE A 833 9.30 -1.03 -16.90
C ILE A 833 10.76 -0.57 -16.80
N ILE A 834 11.35 -0.55 -15.60
CA ILE A 834 12.75 -0.14 -15.42
C ILE A 834 13.71 -1.12 -16.11
N LEU A 835 13.44 -2.44 -16.03
CA LEU A 835 14.24 -3.45 -16.71
C LEU A 835 14.18 -3.32 -18.25
N GLN A 836 13.01 -2.98 -18.81
CA GLN A 836 12.86 -2.70 -20.24
C GLN A 836 13.64 -1.45 -20.66
N GLU A 837 13.63 -0.39 -19.85
CA GLU A 837 14.44 0.81 -20.09
C GLU A 837 15.94 0.48 -20.08
N ILE A 838 16.40 -0.34 -19.13
CA ILE A 838 17.78 -0.84 -19.10
C ILE A 838 18.08 -1.67 -20.36
N GLY A 839 17.16 -2.54 -20.77
CA GLY A 839 17.27 -3.32 -22.01
C GLY A 839 17.45 -2.43 -23.25
N SER A 840 16.62 -1.40 -23.39
CA SER A 840 16.73 -0.44 -24.50
C SER A 840 18.06 0.34 -24.47
N LYS A 841 18.48 0.81 -23.29
CA LYS A 841 19.78 1.49 -23.13
C LYS A 841 20.97 0.57 -23.42
N ARG A 842 20.87 -0.71 -23.04
CA ARG A 842 21.87 -1.74 -23.36
C ARG A 842 21.99 -1.92 -24.86
N ASP A 843 20.87 -2.05 -25.55
CA ASP A 843 20.85 -2.31 -26.99
C ASP A 843 21.42 -1.11 -27.77
N SER A 844 21.03 0.12 -27.41
CA SER A 844 21.63 1.34 -28.01
C SER A 844 23.13 1.46 -27.74
N LEU A 845 23.60 1.12 -26.53
CA LEU A 845 25.02 1.15 -26.21
C LEU A 845 25.82 0.07 -26.96
N LEU A 846 25.23 -1.10 -27.19
CA LEU A 846 25.83 -2.15 -28.01
C LEU A 846 26.01 -1.69 -29.46
N GLU A 847 25.01 -1.00 -30.03
CA GLU A 847 25.12 -0.38 -31.36
C GLU A 847 26.26 0.65 -31.42
N GLU A 848 26.33 1.58 -30.45
CA GLU A 848 27.43 2.56 -30.40
C GLU A 848 28.82 1.92 -30.27
N LEU A 849 28.94 0.88 -29.45
CA LEU A 849 30.22 0.16 -29.27
C LEU A 849 30.60 -0.59 -30.55
N GLN A 850 29.63 -1.15 -31.27
CA GLN A 850 29.85 -1.80 -32.55
C GLN A 850 30.33 -0.81 -33.63
N GLU A 851 29.75 0.39 -33.70
CA GLU A 851 30.22 1.46 -34.58
C GLU A 851 31.65 1.89 -34.21
N LYS A 852 31.92 2.14 -32.92
CA LYS A 852 33.27 2.49 -32.42
C LYS A 852 34.29 1.39 -32.73
N LYS A 853 33.90 0.12 -32.66
CA LYS A 853 34.74 -1.03 -33.03
C LYS A 853 35.14 -0.94 -34.51
N PHE A 854 34.18 -0.67 -35.38
CA PHE A 854 34.41 -0.54 -36.83
C PHE A 854 35.33 0.66 -37.14
N ASP A 855 35.05 1.83 -36.56
CA ASP A 855 35.84 3.04 -36.74
C ASP A 855 37.31 2.88 -36.33
N ILE A 856 37.56 2.26 -35.17
CA ILE A 856 38.92 2.02 -34.68
C ILE A 856 39.64 1.01 -35.58
N ALA A 857 38.97 -0.08 -35.96
CA ALA A 857 39.55 -1.07 -36.87
C ALA A 857 39.94 -0.43 -38.21
N GLN A 858 39.09 0.42 -38.78
CA GLN A 858 39.37 1.15 -40.01
C GLN A 858 40.57 2.10 -39.86
N ARG A 859 40.58 2.96 -38.85
CA ARG A 859 41.66 3.93 -38.61
C ARG A 859 43.02 3.27 -38.35
N VAL A 860 43.02 2.12 -37.67
CA VAL A 860 44.24 1.36 -37.37
C VAL A 860 44.75 0.65 -38.63
N SER A 861 43.85 0.09 -39.44
CA SER A 861 44.19 -0.49 -40.75
C SER A 861 44.80 0.55 -41.70
N GLU A 862 44.23 1.76 -41.75
CA GLU A 862 44.75 2.88 -42.55
C GLU A 862 46.16 3.34 -42.09
N ARG A 863 46.51 3.11 -40.82
CA ARG A 863 47.83 3.44 -40.24
C ARG A 863 48.81 2.25 -40.22
N GLY A 864 48.45 1.11 -40.80
CA GLY A 864 49.29 -0.09 -40.88
C GLY A 864 49.46 -0.85 -39.55
N GLY A 865 48.58 -0.64 -38.57
CA GLY A 865 48.56 -1.38 -37.31
C GLY A 865 47.68 -2.63 -37.36
N ASP A 866 47.63 -3.39 -36.26
CA ASP A 866 46.76 -4.57 -36.10
C ASP A 866 45.36 -4.16 -35.60
N PRO A 867 44.33 -4.20 -36.47
CA PRO A 867 42.97 -3.79 -36.11
C PRO A 867 42.31 -4.74 -35.10
N VAL A 868 42.69 -6.02 -35.06
CA VAL A 868 42.12 -7.01 -34.14
C VAL A 868 42.54 -6.70 -32.71
N ARG A 869 43.83 -6.45 -32.51
CA ARG A 869 44.36 -6.07 -31.20
C ARG A 869 43.80 -4.74 -30.70
N ALA A 870 43.55 -3.79 -31.60
CA ALA A 870 42.95 -2.50 -31.26
C ALA A 870 41.46 -2.60 -30.88
N ALA A 871 40.72 -3.55 -31.48
CA ALA A 871 39.28 -3.76 -31.23
C ALA A 871 38.96 -4.67 -30.04
N ALA A 872 39.90 -5.51 -29.58
CA ALA A 872 39.68 -6.53 -28.55
C ALA A 872 39.13 -5.97 -27.21
N GLY A 873 39.50 -4.75 -26.83
CA GLY A 873 39.00 -4.10 -25.61
C GLY A 873 37.51 -3.73 -25.69
N ILE A 874 37.04 -3.32 -26.87
CA ILE A 874 35.62 -3.00 -27.11
C ILE A 874 34.81 -4.28 -27.19
N GLU A 875 35.33 -5.31 -27.86
CA GLU A 875 34.67 -6.62 -27.97
C GLU A 875 34.45 -7.26 -26.60
N LYS A 876 35.43 -7.17 -25.69
CA LYS A 876 35.27 -7.62 -24.30
C LYS A 876 34.17 -6.86 -23.55
N ARG A 877 34.00 -5.56 -23.81
CA ARG A 877 32.92 -4.75 -23.20
C ARG A 877 31.55 -5.14 -23.76
N MET A 878 31.45 -5.29 -25.07
CA MET A 878 30.22 -5.75 -25.73
C MET A 878 29.78 -7.11 -25.18
N GLN A 879 30.70 -8.08 -25.09
CA GLN A 879 30.39 -9.41 -24.57
C GLN A 879 29.79 -9.36 -23.16
N LYS A 880 30.36 -8.54 -22.25
CA LYS A 880 29.80 -8.36 -20.90
C LYS A 880 28.37 -7.83 -20.89
N LEU A 881 28.01 -6.95 -21.83
CA LEU A 881 26.64 -6.42 -21.94
C LEU A 881 25.69 -7.46 -22.55
N THR A 882 26.15 -8.23 -23.53
CA THR A 882 25.35 -9.30 -24.15
C THR A 882 25.07 -10.44 -23.17
N ASP A 883 26.04 -10.76 -22.30
CA ASP A 883 25.90 -11.81 -21.29
C ASP A 883 25.00 -11.39 -20.11
N LEU A 884 24.54 -10.12 -20.09
CA LEU A 884 23.70 -9.60 -19.01
C LEU A 884 22.25 -10.10 -19.16
N ASP A 885 21.88 -11.07 -18.32
CA ASP A 885 20.51 -11.55 -18.17
C ASP A 885 19.73 -10.65 -17.21
N LEU A 886 18.87 -9.79 -17.76
CA LEU A 886 18.01 -8.88 -17.00
C LEU A 886 16.80 -9.59 -16.36
N GLU A 887 16.48 -10.81 -16.78
CA GLU A 887 15.35 -11.59 -16.25
C GLU A 887 15.76 -12.46 -15.05
N LYS A 888 17.05 -12.80 -14.92
CA LYS A 888 17.58 -13.63 -13.83
C LYS A 888 18.49 -12.85 -12.88
N VAL A 889 17.91 -11.87 -12.19
CA VAL A 889 18.57 -11.05 -11.15
C VAL A 889 18.82 -11.85 -9.85
N SER A 890 19.49 -12.99 -9.95
CA SER A 890 19.85 -13.83 -8.79
C SER A 890 21.02 -13.24 -7.98
N HIS A 891 21.79 -12.33 -8.57
CA HIS A 891 22.94 -11.66 -7.94
C HIS A 891 22.90 -10.14 -8.16
N PRO A 892 22.19 -9.37 -7.30
CA PRO A 892 22.04 -7.92 -7.41
C PRO A 892 23.37 -7.17 -7.50
N GLN A 893 24.40 -7.63 -6.78
CA GLN A 893 25.74 -7.05 -6.81
C GLN A 893 26.40 -7.17 -8.20
N ASP A 894 26.23 -8.30 -8.91
CA ASP A 894 26.86 -8.53 -10.21
C ASP A 894 26.18 -7.73 -11.32
N LEU A 895 24.85 -7.66 -11.27
CA LEU A 895 24.07 -6.76 -12.14
C LEU A 895 24.50 -5.31 -11.93
N PHE A 896 24.55 -4.86 -10.68
CA PHE A 896 25.00 -3.52 -10.33
C PHE A 896 26.42 -3.24 -10.83
N ASN A 897 27.37 -4.13 -10.54
CA ASN A 897 28.76 -3.96 -10.93
C ASN A 897 28.93 -3.90 -12.45
N THR A 898 28.21 -4.75 -13.20
CA THR A 898 28.28 -4.80 -14.66
C THR A 898 27.74 -3.51 -15.28
N LEU A 899 26.57 -3.05 -14.84
CA LEU A 899 25.97 -1.82 -15.34
C LEU A 899 26.80 -0.59 -14.94
N ARG A 900 27.36 -0.56 -13.72
CA ARG A 900 28.14 0.57 -13.19
C ARG A 900 29.49 0.76 -13.89
N GLU A 901 30.00 -0.23 -14.63
CA GLU A 901 31.18 -0.05 -15.51
C GLU A 901 30.92 0.98 -16.62
N TYR A 902 29.65 1.25 -16.97
CA TYR A 902 29.22 2.18 -18.02
C TYR A 902 28.64 3.46 -17.42
N LYS A 903 29.52 4.22 -16.75
CA LYS A 903 29.16 5.47 -16.05
C LYS A 903 28.35 6.42 -16.92
N GLY A 904 27.26 6.95 -16.37
CA GLY A 904 26.37 7.91 -17.02
C GLY A 904 25.32 7.30 -17.94
N VAL A 905 25.41 6.01 -18.30
CA VAL A 905 24.39 5.35 -19.15
C VAL A 905 23.26 4.78 -18.31
N PHE A 906 23.61 3.97 -17.30
CA PHE A 906 22.62 3.25 -16.47
C PHE A 906 22.42 3.84 -15.09
N ASP A 907 23.13 4.93 -14.74
CA ASP A 907 23.18 5.46 -13.38
C ASP A 907 21.78 5.81 -12.83
N GLU A 908 20.91 6.38 -13.66
CA GLU A 908 19.55 6.73 -13.27
C GLU A 908 18.66 5.50 -13.07
N SER A 909 18.65 4.57 -14.03
CA SER A 909 17.87 3.33 -13.93
C SER A 909 18.35 2.47 -12.76
N LEU A 910 19.66 2.46 -12.46
CA LEU A 910 20.20 1.83 -11.26
C LEU A 910 19.66 2.47 -9.98
N ARG A 911 19.65 3.81 -9.86
CA ARG A 911 19.04 4.48 -8.69
C ARG A 911 17.56 4.11 -8.55
N GLN A 912 16.80 4.18 -9.64
CA GLN A 912 15.36 3.87 -9.63
C GLN A 912 15.09 2.43 -9.18
N ILE A 913 15.84 1.43 -9.66
CA ILE A 913 15.71 0.04 -9.17
C ILE A 913 15.97 -0.04 -7.67
N MET A 914 17.01 0.63 -7.18
CA MET A 914 17.37 0.57 -5.76
C MET A 914 16.31 1.23 -4.89
N PHE A 915 15.84 2.43 -5.26
CA PHE A 915 14.76 3.10 -4.56
C PHE A 915 13.43 2.33 -4.65
N TYR A 916 13.17 1.66 -5.77
CA TYR A 916 12.01 0.80 -5.93
C TYR A 916 12.01 -0.35 -4.91
N PHE A 917 13.16 -1.02 -4.72
CA PHE A 917 13.29 -2.06 -3.70
C PHE A 917 13.24 -1.50 -2.27
N ALA A 918 13.75 -0.30 -2.02
CA ALA A 918 13.61 0.37 -0.73
C ALA A 918 12.13 0.62 -0.39
N PHE A 919 11.33 1.16 -1.32
CA PHE A 919 9.88 1.30 -1.13
C PHE A 919 9.14 -0.04 -1.03
N HIS A 920 9.67 -1.10 -1.66
CA HIS A 920 9.11 -2.43 -1.51
C HIS A 920 9.30 -2.98 -0.09
N LYS A 921 10.49 -2.80 0.50
CA LYS A 921 10.85 -3.26 1.84
C LYS A 921 10.26 -2.37 2.95
N HIS A 922 10.20 -1.06 2.74
CA HIS A 922 9.84 -0.05 3.75
C HIS A 922 8.51 0.64 3.41
N LYS A 923 7.38 0.06 3.84
CA LYS A 923 6.03 0.58 3.56
C LYS A 923 5.81 2.01 4.08
N ALA A 924 6.31 2.34 5.28
CA ALA A 924 6.20 3.68 5.86
C ALA A 924 6.76 4.76 4.91
N GLN A 925 7.91 4.50 4.28
CA GLN A 925 8.51 5.42 3.32
C GLN A 925 7.68 5.56 2.04
N ARG A 926 6.97 4.51 1.62
CA ARG A 926 6.05 4.57 0.47
C ARG A 926 4.79 5.39 0.78
N ASP A 927 4.34 5.33 2.03
CA ASP A 927 3.11 5.97 2.48
C ASP A 927 3.35 7.43 2.91
N MET A 928 4.61 7.87 2.99
CA MET A 928 4.99 9.28 3.15
C MET A 928 4.49 10.14 1.98
N ASP A 929 4.05 11.36 2.26
CA ASP A 929 3.57 12.29 1.24
C ASP A 929 4.72 13.01 0.52
N TRP A 930 5.42 12.28 -0.35
CA TRP A 930 6.48 12.84 -1.20
C TRP A 930 5.98 13.96 -2.13
N GLY A 931 4.66 14.13 -2.30
CA GLY A 931 4.06 15.11 -3.20
C GLY A 931 4.12 16.54 -2.66
N THR A 932 4.40 16.74 -1.37
CA THR A 932 4.54 18.07 -0.76
C THR A 932 5.93 18.67 -0.92
N PHE A 933 6.90 17.90 -1.39
CA PHE A 933 8.29 18.31 -1.50
C PHE A 933 8.46 19.28 -2.68
N ASP A 934 9.16 20.39 -2.45
CA ASP A 934 9.44 21.35 -3.52
C ASP A 934 10.74 20.95 -4.26
N GLU A 935 10.61 20.63 -5.55
CA GLU A 935 11.75 20.26 -6.40
C GLU A 935 12.67 21.46 -6.70
N ASP A 936 12.10 22.66 -6.75
CA ASP A 936 12.79 23.89 -7.15
C ASP A 936 13.32 24.69 -5.96
N ASN A 937 12.67 24.57 -4.80
CA ASN A 937 13.06 25.26 -3.58
C ASN A 937 12.93 24.37 -2.33
N PRO A 938 13.77 23.32 -2.20
CA PRO A 938 13.64 22.35 -1.12
C PRO A 938 13.85 22.98 0.25
N THR A 939 13.02 22.57 1.20
CA THR A 939 13.16 22.90 2.63
C THR A 939 14.26 22.06 3.28
N ILE A 940 14.65 22.42 4.51
CA ILE A 940 15.59 21.62 5.31
C ILE A 940 14.98 20.24 5.66
N GLU A 941 13.67 20.19 5.88
CA GLU A 941 12.94 18.93 6.07
C GLU A 941 13.00 18.04 4.82
N ASP A 942 12.78 18.62 3.63
CA ASP A 942 12.86 17.88 2.37
C ASP A 942 14.25 17.29 2.15
N LEU A 943 15.29 18.10 2.42
CA LEU A 943 16.68 17.69 2.32
C LEU A 943 17.00 16.57 3.30
N SER A 944 16.58 16.69 4.56
CA SER A 944 16.79 15.68 5.59
C SER A 944 16.09 14.35 5.24
N ALA A 945 14.84 14.41 4.77
CA ALA A 945 14.09 13.24 4.35
C ALA A 945 14.72 12.54 3.13
N VAL A 946 15.15 13.29 2.11
CA VAL A 946 15.88 12.73 0.95
C VAL A 946 17.20 12.10 1.39
N MET A 947 17.97 12.75 2.27
CA MET A 947 19.22 12.19 2.80
C MET A 947 18.98 10.90 3.58
N ASN A 948 17.97 10.88 4.46
CA ASN A 948 17.60 9.70 5.24
C ASN A 948 17.17 8.54 4.32
N PHE A 949 16.28 8.79 3.35
CA PHE A 949 15.82 7.76 2.43
C PHE A 949 16.97 7.19 1.58
N VAL A 950 17.87 8.04 1.09
CA VAL A 950 18.98 7.62 0.22
C VAL A 950 20.06 6.88 1.00
N ASP A 951 20.53 7.42 2.13
CA ASP A 951 21.67 6.85 2.83
C ASP A 951 21.30 5.80 3.87
N HIS A 952 20.28 6.07 4.69
CA HIS A 952 19.88 5.16 5.76
C HIS A 952 18.97 4.06 5.21
N ILE A 953 17.80 4.41 4.67
CA ILE A 953 16.82 3.41 4.22
C ILE A 953 17.36 2.59 3.04
N THR A 954 17.78 3.25 1.96
CA THR A 954 18.22 2.54 0.75
C THR A 954 19.58 1.89 0.98
N ASN A 955 20.58 2.65 1.41
CA ASN A 955 21.94 2.11 1.46
C ASN A 955 22.18 1.18 2.68
N GLN A 956 21.76 1.56 3.88
CA GLN A 956 22.03 0.76 5.08
C GLN A 956 20.99 -0.34 5.32
N GLU A 957 19.69 -0.01 5.32
CA GLU A 957 18.66 -0.98 5.68
C GLU A 957 18.28 -1.92 4.53
N THR A 958 18.23 -1.42 3.30
CA THR A 958 17.82 -2.24 2.15
C THR A 958 19.00 -3.00 1.54
N PHE A 959 20.13 -2.33 1.28
CA PHE A 959 21.17 -2.87 0.41
C PHE A 959 22.49 -3.29 1.08
N ALA A 960 22.73 -2.98 2.36
CA ALA A 960 24.01 -3.26 3.00
C ALA A 960 24.39 -4.76 3.00
N GLU A 961 23.40 -5.65 3.11
CA GLU A 961 23.60 -7.10 3.09
C GLU A 961 23.97 -7.65 1.70
N TYR A 962 23.59 -6.95 0.64
CA TYR A 962 23.81 -7.39 -0.74
C TYR A 962 25.16 -6.97 -1.31
N PHE A 963 25.80 -5.94 -0.75
CA PHE A 963 27.10 -5.43 -1.20
C PHE A 963 28.24 -5.87 -0.28
N THR A 964 28.72 -7.10 -0.49
CA THR A 964 29.69 -7.74 0.41
C THR A 964 31.14 -7.28 0.20
N ASP A 965 31.48 -6.76 -0.99
CA ASP A 965 32.83 -6.28 -1.26
C ASP A 965 32.98 -4.75 -1.15
N LYS A 966 34.16 -4.31 -0.68
CA LYS A 966 34.46 -2.88 -0.44
C LYS A 966 34.37 -2.02 -1.70
N ARG A 967 34.62 -2.58 -2.88
CA ARG A 967 34.59 -1.85 -4.15
C ARG A 967 33.15 -1.64 -4.60
N ALA A 968 32.30 -2.65 -4.51
CA ALA A 968 30.88 -2.55 -4.81
C ALA A 968 30.19 -1.55 -3.86
N THR A 969 30.47 -1.64 -2.55
CA THR A 969 30.00 -0.67 -1.55
C THR A 969 30.42 0.76 -1.92
N LYS A 970 31.70 0.98 -2.27
CA LYS A 970 32.21 2.31 -2.67
C LYS A 970 31.54 2.82 -3.95
N ASN A 971 31.32 1.94 -4.93
CA ASN A 971 30.67 2.28 -6.19
C ASN A 971 29.19 2.64 -5.99
N PHE A 972 28.52 1.93 -5.09
CA PHE A 972 27.14 2.18 -4.71
C PHE A 972 26.98 3.51 -3.98
N LYS A 973 27.80 3.76 -2.94
CA LYS A 973 27.88 5.08 -2.30
C LYS A 973 28.21 6.18 -3.32
N GLY A 974 29.09 5.91 -4.28
CA GLY A 974 29.41 6.85 -5.36
C GLY A 974 28.30 7.03 -6.40
N LEU A 975 27.33 6.11 -6.50
CA LEU A 975 26.13 6.28 -7.33
C LEU A 975 25.11 7.17 -6.63
N LEU A 976 24.92 6.97 -5.32
CA LEU A 976 24.01 7.73 -4.47
C LEU A 976 24.54 9.10 -4.06
N ASN A 977 25.87 9.28 -4.03
CA ASN A 977 26.62 10.52 -3.81
C ASN A 977 25.80 11.64 -3.14
N ILE A 978 25.71 11.57 -1.81
CA ILE A 978 25.00 12.55 -0.98
C ILE A 978 25.90 13.71 -0.54
N GLY A 979 27.16 13.76 -0.98
CA GLY A 979 28.12 14.76 -0.48
C GLY A 979 27.65 16.19 -0.71
N ALA A 980 27.09 16.49 -1.89
CA ALA A 980 26.53 17.82 -2.17
C ALA A 980 25.32 18.16 -1.27
N LEU A 981 24.51 17.17 -0.91
CA LEU A 981 23.38 17.35 0.01
C LEU A 981 23.89 17.62 1.43
N GLN A 982 24.91 16.88 1.89
CA GLN A 982 25.55 17.06 3.19
C GLN A 982 26.26 18.41 3.33
N GLU A 983 26.97 18.84 2.28
CA GLU A 983 27.63 20.15 2.22
C GLU A 983 26.59 21.28 2.27
N GLU A 984 25.52 21.18 1.49
CA GLU A 984 24.45 22.19 1.50
C GLU A 984 23.73 22.24 2.85
N PHE A 985 23.41 21.08 3.42
CA PHE A 985 22.80 20.96 4.74
C PHE A 985 23.65 21.62 5.82
N THR A 986 24.97 21.41 5.77
CA THR A 986 25.92 22.06 6.70
C THR A 986 25.95 23.57 6.50
N ARG A 987 25.96 24.03 5.24
CA ARG A 987 25.98 25.46 4.91
C ARG A 987 24.70 26.17 5.37
N TRP A 988 23.55 25.52 5.22
CA TRP A 988 22.27 25.99 5.74
C TRP A 988 22.34 26.16 7.25
N GLN A 989 22.81 25.14 7.97
CA GLN A 989 22.95 25.21 9.42
C GLN A 989 23.88 26.34 9.88
N GLU A 990 25.03 26.50 9.21
CA GLU A 990 25.99 27.53 9.57
C GLU A 990 25.47 28.95 9.31
N GLN A 991 24.71 29.15 8.22
CA GLN A 991 24.08 30.45 7.93
C GLN A 991 22.89 30.75 8.84
N SER A 992 22.18 29.71 9.29
CA SER A 992 21.01 29.83 10.17
C SER A 992 21.34 29.79 11.67
N ALA A 993 22.61 29.55 12.03
CA ALA A 993 23.12 29.50 13.42
C ALA A 993 23.08 30.86 14.16
N GLY A 994 22.48 31.91 13.58
CA GLY A 994 22.17 33.12 14.30
C GLY A 994 20.99 32.90 15.26
N THR A 995 21.14 33.27 16.54
CA THR A 995 20.01 33.17 17.48
C THR A 995 19.04 34.33 17.27
N SER A 996 17.88 34.07 16.65
CA SER A 996 16.76 35.03 16.59
C SER A 996 16.05 35.19 17.96
N GLY A 997 16.42 34.35 18.92
CA GLY A 997 15.97 34.32 20.31
C GLY A 997 16.20 32.94 20.90
N THR A 998 15.68 32.70 22.11
CA THR A 998 15.70 31.37 22.75
C THR A 998 14.29 30.79 22.91
N ARG A 999 14.21 29.49 23.18
CA ARG A 999 12.99 28.80 23.62
C ARG A 999 13.26 27.93 24.83
N SER A 1000 12.26 27.85 25.70
CA SER A 1000 12.32 26.99 26.88
C SER A 1000 12.08 25.53 26.50
N LEU A 1001 12.98 24.67 26.95
CA LEU A 1001 12.94 23.23 26.77
C LEU A 1001 13.09 22.56 28.14
N GLN A 1002 12.14 21.71 28.54
CA GLN A 1002 12.27 20.88 29.73
C GLN A 1002 12.77 19.48 29.33
N ILE A 1003 13.82 19.02 29.99
CA ILE A 1003 14.34 17.66 29.88
C ILE A 1003 13.94 16.92 31.16
N THR A 1004 13.22 15.82 31.03
CA THR A 1004 12.68 15.07 32.19
C THR A 1004 13.16 13.62 32.12
N PRO A 1005 13.88 13.12 33.15
CA PRO A 1005 14.25 11.71 33.22
C PRO A 1005 13.00 10.89 33.55
N GLN A 1006 12.91 9.69 32.98
CA GLN A 1006 11.77 8.80 33.10
C GLN A 1006 12.23 7.36 33.30
N ARG A 1007 11.50 6.67 34.17
CA ARG A 1007 11.62 5.22 34.39
C ARG A 1007 10.24 4.64 34.69
N ASN A 1008 9.35 4.81 33.73
CA ASN A 1008 7.94 4.45 33.79
C ASN A 1008 7.45 4.06 32.37
N LEU A 1009 6.14 4.02 32.14
CA LEU A 1009 5.59 3.72 30.81
C LEU A 1009 6.17 4.61 29.69
N LEU A 1010 6.57 5.85 29.95
CA LEU A 1010 7.22 6.71 28.95
C LEU A 1010 8.61 6.20 28.52
N THR A 1011 9.26 5.35 29.32
CA THR A 1011 10.49 4.65 28.92
C THR A 1011 10.19 3.62 27.85
N GLU A 1012 9.13 2.84 28.03
CA GLU A 1012 8.65 1.88 27.02
C GLU A 1012 8.22 2.61 25.74
N MET A 1013 7.58 3.78 25.87
CA MET A 1013 7.16 4.63 24.74
C MET A 1013 8.25 5.54 24.18
N SER A 1014 9.49 5.47 24.68
CA SER A 1014 10.55 6.42 24.31
C SER A 1014 10.87 6.41 22.81
N GLY A 1015 10.65 5.28 22.15
CA GLY A 1015 10.79 5.14 20.70
C GLY A 1015 9.79 5.99 19.93
N HIS A 1016 8.50 5.94 20.30
CA HIS A 1016 7.45 6.76 19.68
C HIS A 1016 7.63 8.25 19.98
N VAL A 1017 7.91 8.59 21.25
CA VAL A 1017 8.12 9.98 21.67
C VAL A 1017 9.33 10.61 20.95
N GLY A 1018 10.41 9.83 20.84
CA GLY A 1018 11.64 10.20 20.14
C GLY A 1018 11.57 10.06 18.62
N ASP A 1019 10.52 9.44 18.09
CA ASP A 1019 10.39 9.02 16.70
C ASP A 1019 11.63 8.27 16.17
N ALA A 1020 11.88 7.14 16.83
CA ALA A 1020 13.14 6.42 16.75
C ALA A 1020 12.94 4.91 16.54
N CYS A 1021 13.92 4.31 15.85
CA CYS A 1021 13.86 2.94 15.35
C CYS A 1021 13.80 1.84 16.42
N TRP A 1022 13.91 2.18 17.71
CA TRP A 1022 13.74 1.22 18.81
C TRP A 1022 12.30 1.07 19.30
N ALA A 1023 11.35 1.85 18.77
CA ALA A 1023 9.93 1.68 19.09
C ALA A 1023 9.49 0.23 18.84
N ASN A 1024 8.98 -0.43 19.88
CA ASN A 1024 8.54 -1.83 19.91
C ASN A 1024 9.56 -2.87 19.45
N LYS A 1025 10.87 -2.59 19.55
CA LYS A 1025 11.90 -3.57 19.20
C LYS A 1025 12.09 -4.64 20.26
N ILE A 1026 11.75 -4.35 21.51
CA ILE A 1026 11.75 -5.30 22.61
C ILE A 1026 10.43 -5.19 23.40
N PRO A 1027 9.91 -6.29 23.98
CA PRO A 1027 8.64 -6.27 24.69
C PRO A 1027 8.59 -5.31 25.88
N SER A 1028 9.64 -5.30 26.72
CA SER A 1028 9.82 -4.31 27.78
C SER A 1028 11.30 -3.93 27.92
N ILE A 1029 11.57 -2.64 27.78
CA ILE A 1029 12.87 -2.00 27.96
C ILE A 1029 13.27 -2.05 29.43
N LEU A 1030 12.35 -1.72 30.34
CA LEU A 1030 12.67 -1.65 31.77
C LEU A 1030 12.98 -3.03 32.36
N LYS A 1031 12.32 -4.08 31.88
CA LYS A 1031 12.61 -5.47 32.29
C LYS A 1031 13.94 -5.96 31.73
N ALA A 1032 14.20 -5.73 30.44
CA ALA A 1032 15.42 -6.21 29.78
C ALA A 1032 16.67 -5.41 30.19
N HIS A 1033 16.51 -4.13 30.52
CA HIS A 1033 17.61 -3.21 30.78
C HIS A 1033 17.39 -2.39 32.07
N PRO A 1034 17.63 -2.98 33.25
CA PRO A 1034 17.46 -2.28 34.53
C PRO A 1034 18.46 -1.13 34.73
N ASN A 1035 19.47 -0.95 33.89
CA ASN A 1035 20.38 0.19 33.96
C ASN A 1035 19.99 1.34 33.03
N PHE A 1036 18.86 1.26 32.32
CA PHE A 1036 18.39 2.29 31.39
C PHE A 1036 17.45 3.28 32.08
N ILE A 1037 17.66 4.56 31.79
CA ILE A 1037 16.77 5.66 32.18
C ILE A 1037 16.49 6.42 30.90
N SER A 1038 15.23 6.55 30.50
CA SER A 1038 14.93 7.43 29.36
C SER A 1038 14.88 8.88 29.81
N PHE A 1039 14.95 9.80 28.87
CA PHE A 1039 14.59 11.19 29.07
C PHE A 1039 13.69 11.67 27.94
N THR A 1040 12.84 12.64 28.22
CA THR A 1040 11.93 13.26 27.24
C THR A 1040 12.20 14.76 27.15
N TYR A 1041 12.09 15.30 25.94
CA TYR A 1041 12.15 16.73 25.64
C TYR A 1041 10.75 17.31 25.54
N THR A 1042 10.45 18.38 26.28
CA THR A 1042 9.15 19.07 26.26
C THR A 1042 9.35 20.56 25.99
N VAL A 1043 8.71 21.10 24.94
CA VAL A 1043 8.73 22.54 24.68
C VAL A 1043 7.63 23.26 25.45
N ASN A 1044 7.86 24.53 25.78
CA ASN A 1044 6.89 25.39 26.48
C ASN A 1044 6.31 24.72 27.74
N PRO A 1045 7.16 24.21 28.65
CA PRO A 1045 6.69 23.52 29.84
C PRO A 1045 5.76 24.43 30.65
N GLY A 1046 4.61 23.89 31.06
CA GLY A 1046 3.59 24.61 31.81
C GLY A 1046 2.69 25.54 30.98
N ASP A 1047 2.83 25.60 29.65
CA ASP A 1047 1.86 26.26 28.76
C ASP A 1047 0.89 25.22 28.17
N PRO A 1048 -0.34 25.09 28.67
CA PRO A 1048 -1.26 24.03 28.23
C PRO A 1048 -1.59 24.05 26.74
N GLN A 1049 -1.43 25.19 26.06
CA GLN A 1049 -1.74 25.32 24.64
C GLN A 1049 -0.60 24.79 23.75
N PHE A 1050 0.65 24.92 24.20
CA PHE A 1050 1.83 24.63 23.38
C PHE A 1050 2.82 23.64 23.99
N GLU A 1051 2.52 23.10 25.19
CA GLU A 1051 3.32 22.10 25.91
C GLU A 1051 3.25 20.75 25.20
N LYS A 1052 4.32 20.31 24.54
CA LYS A 1052 4.34 19.02 23.84
C LYS A 1052 5.69 18.35 23.91
N PHE A 1053 5.68 17.03 23.80
CA PHE A 1053 6.91 16.29 23.57
C PHE A 1053 7.51 16.62 22.21
N VAL A 1054 8.83 16.78 22.19
CA VAL A 1054 9.64 17.03 21.00
C VAL A 1054 10.86 16.12 20.94
N GLY A 1055 10.80 14.96 21.62
CA GLY A 1055 11.80 13.93 21.48
C GLY A 1055 12.10 13.18 22.76
N ALA A 1056 12.98 12.19 22.65
CA ALA A 1056 13.42 11.36 23.77
C ALA A 1056 14.81 10.77 23.50
N GLY A 1057 15.37 10.12 24.52
CA GLY A 1057 16.59 9.32 24.42
C GLY A 1057 16.87 8.55 25.71
N PHE A 1058 18.07 8.00 25.83
CA PHE A 1058 18.49 7.21 26.99
C PHE A 1058 19.75 7.73 27.66
N MET A 1059 19.75 7.60 28.98
CA MET A 1059 20.94 7.54 29.82
C MET A 1059 21.14 6.09 30.28
N ILE A 1060 22.35 5.58 30.14
CA ILE A 1060 22.71 4.21 30.51
C ILE A 1060 23.76 4.28 31.61
N GLU A 1061 23.45 3.72 32.78
CA GLU A 1061 24.43 3.55 33.84
C GLU A 1061 25.30 2.31 33.55
N THR A 1062 26.60 2.50 33.38
CA THR A 1062 27.54 1.39 33.10
C THR A 1062 28.94 1.69 33.64
N LYS A 1063 29.94 0.90 33.26
CA LYS A 1063 31.36 1.10 33.57
C LYS A 1063 32.20 1.09 32.32
N ASP A 1064 33.24 1.91 32.30
CA ASP A 1064 34.28 1.79 31.28
C ASP A 1064 35.11 0.50 31.49
N LYS A 1065 35.99 0.20 30.53
CA LYS A 1065 36.90 -0.96 30.59
C LYS A 1065 37.81 -1.00 31.82
N ASP A 1066 38.05 0.15 32.45
CA ASP A 1066 38.91 0.31 33.61
C ASP A 1066 38.09 0.25 34.92
N GLY A 1067 36.76 0.08 34.81
CA GLY A 1067 35.82 -0.04 35.93
C GLY A 1067 35.25 1.30 36.42
N THR A 1068 35.54 2.41 35.75
CA THR A 1068 35.05 3.74 36.14
C THR A 1068 33.54 3.85 35.86
N PRO A 1069 32.71 4.21 36.86
CA PRO A 1069 31.29 4.47 36.65
C PRO A 1069 31.07 5.54 35.58
N THR A 1070 30.27 5.22 34.58
CA THR A 1070 30.06 6.04 33.38
C THR A 1070 28.58 6.14 33.07
N LEU A 1071 28.08 7.36 32.92
CA LEU A 1071 26.72 7.65 32.45
C LEU A 1071 26.79 7.92 30.94
N VAL A 1072 26.18 7.07 30.13
CA VAL A 1072 26.24 7.15 28.67
C VAL A 1072 24.94 7.72 28.11
N ILE A 1073 25.02 8.83 27.37
CA ILE A 1073 23.92 9.37 26.57
C ILE A 1073 23.86 8.60 25.25
N ARG A 1074 22.68 8.05 24.94
CA ARG A 1074 22.42 7.25 23.74
C ARG A 1074 21.06 7.59 23.14
N GLY A 1075 20.94 7.55 21.81
CA GLY A 1075 19.67 7.75 21.12
C GLY A 1075 19.08 9.13 21.40
N ASN A 1076 19.92 10.18 21.44
CA ASN A 1076 19.45 11.53 21.68
C ASN A 1076 18.69 12.00 20.43
N ASN A 1077 17.37 11.86 20.46
CA ASN A 1077 16.49 12.05 19.30
C ASN A 1077 15.42 13.11 19.61
N PRO A 1078 15.77 14.41 19.56
CA PRO A 1078 14.77 15.45 19.36
C PRO A 1078 14.04 15.19 18.03
N ILE A 1079 12.74 15.42 17.91
CA ILE A 1079 12.01 15.19 16.65
C ILE A 1079 12.53 16.14 15.56
N GLU A 1080 12.49 15.69 14.31
CA GLU A 1080 13.11 16.38 13.16
C GLU A 1080 12.65 17.84 13.04
N SER A 1081 11.34 18.08 13.08
CA SER A 1081 10.75 19.42 13.00
C SER A 1081 11.16 20.36 14.14
N PHE A 1082 11.56 19.82 15.30
CA PHE A 1082 12.03 20.64 16.43
C PHE A 1082 13.50 20.99 16.27
N ILE A 1083 14.35 20.01 15.97
CA ILE A 1083 15.80 20.23 15.88
C ILE A 1083 16.17 21.10 14.67
N ASN A 1084 15.39 21.02 13.56
CA ASN A 1084 15.55 21.92 12.41
C ASN A 1084 15.25 23.40 12.71
N GLN A 1085 14.53 23.68 13.80
CA GLN A 1085 14.16 25.04 14.23
C GLN A 1085 15.02 25.55 15.40
N THR A 1086 16.07 24.82 15.75
CA THR A 1086 16.85 25.01 16.96
C THR A 1086 18.33 24.97 16.62
N ASP A 1087 19.15 25.81 17.26
CA ASP A 1087 20.59 25.70 17.13
C ASP A 1087 21.04 24.38 17.77
N ALA A 1088 21.58 23.47 16.97
CA ALA A 1088 21.95 22.12 17.39
C ALA A 1088 23.13 22.10 18.37
N MET A 1089 24.09 23.02 18.20
CA MET A 1089 25.25 23.14 19.07
C MET A 1089 24.85 23.73 20.41
N ASP A 1090 24.00 24.77 20.40
CA ASP A 1090 23.46 25.36 21.62
C ASP A 1090 22.53 24.38 22.35
N PHE A 1091 21.67 23.64 21.63
CA PHE A 1091 20.86 22.55 22.16
C PHE A 1091 21.70 21.54 22.94
N LEU A 1092 22.82 21.11 22.35
CA LEU A 1092 23.71 20.15 22.97
C LEU A 1092 24.44 20.77 24.18
N ALA A 1093 24.94 22.00 24.06
CA ALA A 1093 25.63 22.70 25.14
C ALA A 1093 24.73 22.86 26.36
N GLU A 1094 23.53 23.40 26.16
CA GLU A 1094 22.52 23.63 27.19
C GLU A 1094 22.07 22.32 27.85
N SER A 1095 21.85 21.27 27.05
CA SER A 1095 21.48 19.94 27.56
C SER A 1095 22.60 19.30 28.39
N ILE A 1096 23.86 19.41 27.96
CA ILE A 1096 25.00 18.85 28.69
C ILE A 1096 25.21 19.62 30.00
N GLU A 1097 25.29 20.95 29.93
CA GLU A 1097 25.63 21.82 31.06
C GLU A 1097 24.58 21.78 32.17
N HIS A 1098 23.29 21.82 31.81
CA HIS A 1098 22.21 22.02 32.77
C HIS A 1098 21.42 20.76 33.11
N PHE A 1099 21.60 19.65 32.38
CA PHE A 1099 20.89 18.39 32.64
C PHE A 1099 21.84 17.20 32.84
N PHE A 1100 22.58 16.79 31.81
CA PHE A 1100 23.34 15.54 31.85
C PHE A 1100 24.57 15.58 32.78
N GLU A 1101 25.36 16.65 32.72
CA GLU A 1101 26.56 16.77 33.55
C GLU A 1101 26.24 16.89 35.05
N PRO A 1102 25.22 17.68 35.48
CA PRO A 1102 24.74 17.66 36.87
C PRO A 1102 24.32 16.27 37.37
N MET A 1103 23.60 15.49 36.55
CA MET A 1103 23.17 14.13 36.91
C MET A 1103 24.37 13.18 37.08
N ALA A 1104 25.28 13.16 36.11
CA ALA A 1104 26.49 12.34 36.21
C ALA A 1104 27.30 12.69 37.47
N LYS A 1105 27.48 13.98 37.77
CA LYS A 1105 28.16 14.45 38.98
C LYS A 1105 27.45 14.02 40.26
N ALA A 1106 26.13 14.14 40.33
CA ALA A 1106 25.34 13.73 41.50
C ALA A 1106 25.46 12.22 41.78
N ARG A 1107 25.60 11.41 40.72
CA ARG A 1107 25.80 9.95 40.79
C ARG A 1107 27.27 9.53 40.94
N GLY A 1108 28.22 10.48 40.93
CA GLY A 1108 29.65 10.18 40.98
C GLY A 1108 30.19 9.44 39.74
N MET A 1109 29.60 9.71 38.58
CA MET A 1109 29.92 9.08 37.30
C MET A 1109 30.59 10.08 36.35
N GLN A 1110 31.41 9.58 35.42
CA GLN A 1110 31.85 10.39 34.27
C GLN A 1110 30.75 10.41 33.20
N LEU A 1111 30.58 11.54 32.52
CA LEU A 1111 29.62 11.67 31.43
C LEU A 1111 30.24 11.26 30.10
N ALA A 1112 29.50 10.46 29.33
CA ALA A 1112 29.88 10.06 27.99
C ALA A 1112 28.68 10.12 27.04
N ILE A 1113 28.96 10.20 25.74
CA ILE A 1113 27.95 10.25 24.68
C ILE A 1113 28.35 9.30 23.55
N VAL A 1114 27.35 8.66 22.94
CA VAL A 1114 27.54 7.83 21.74
C VAL A 1114 27.62 8.72 20.51
N VAL A 1115 28.73 8.64 19.78
CA VAL A 1115 28.96 9.32 18.50
C VAL A 1115 29.38 8.28 17.48
N ASP A 1116 28.50 7.98 16.53
CA ASP A 1116 28.74 7.04 15.43
C ASP A 1116 28.42 7.64 14.06
N TYR A 1117 27.32 7.26 13.42
CA TYR A 1117 26.92 7.74 12.10
C TYR A 1117 25.43 8.09 12.14
N ALA A 1118 24.96 8.92 11.20
CA ALA A 1118 23.54 9.29 11.13
C ALA A 1118 22.66 8.05 10.96
N GLY A 1119 21.73 7.82 11.89
CA GLY A 1119 20.90 6.60 11.93
C GLY A 1119 21.52 5.45 12.74
N GLY A 1120 22.63 5.70 13.42
CA GLY A 1120 23.27 4.79 14.36
C GLY A 1120 22.66 4.83 15.76
N ALA A 1121 23.42 4.35 16.74
CA ALA A 1121 23.02 4.31 18.15
C ALA A 1121 23.10 5.69 18.84
N GLY A 1122 23.83 6.66 18.27
CA GLY A 1122 23.94 8.02 18.80
C GLY A 1122 22.67 8.84 18.58
N THR A 1123 22.34 9.09 17.31
CA THR A 1123 21.14 9.82 16.90
C THR A 1123 20.74 9.47 15.45
N ASN A 1124 19.44 9.52 15.14
CA ASN A 1124 18.93 9.46 13.77
C ASN A 1124 18.57 10.85 13.20
N ARG A 1125 18.99 11.93 13.87
CA ARG A 1125 18.76 13.32 13.44
C ARG A 1125 19.98 13.86 12.72
N PRO A 1126 19.92 14.11 11.40
CA PRO A 1126 21.07 14.59 10.65
C PRO A 1126 21.64 15.89 11.20
N VAL A 1127 20.76 16.79 11.69
CA VAL A 1127 21.17 18.05 12.32
C VAL A 1127 22.06 17.83 13.53
N LEU A 1128 21.62 16.97 14.45
CA LEU A 1128 22.36 16.70 15.66
C LEU A 1128 23.60 15.85 15.39
N GLN A 1129 23.54 14.94 14.42
CA GLN A 1129 24.71 14.17 14.00
C GLN A 1129 25.84 15.08 13.48
N ASN A 1130 25.51 16.14 12.71
CA ASN A 1130 26.52 17.09 12.26
C ASN A 1130 27.23 17.78 13.45
N ALA A 1131 26.46 18.17 14.47
CA ALA A 1131 27.03 18.69 15.71
C ALA A 1131 27.96 17.66 16.40
N TYR A 1132 27.58 16.37 16.42
CA TYR A 1132 28.42 15.30 16.94
C TYR A 1132 29.71 15.11 16.14
N ASP A 1133 29.65 15.14 14.81
CA ASP A 1133 30.82 14.96 13.95
C ASP A 1133 31.86 16.09 14.16
N LYS A 1134 31.38 17.33 14.35
CA LYS A 1134 32.24 18.48 14.68
C LYS A 1134 32.93 18.30 16.04
N LEU A 1135 32.24 17.72 17.02
CA LEU A 1135 32.78 17.43 18.35
C LEU A 1135 33.73 16.23 18.37
N MET A 1136 33.44 15.17 17.60
CA MET A 1136 34.11 13.87 17.65
C MET A 1136 35.64 13.98 17.58
N SER A 1137 36.16 14.89 16.76
CA SER A 1137 37.60 15.12 16.59
C SER A 1137 38.31 15.68 17.83
N LYS A 1138 37.56 16.32 18.74
CA LYS A 1138 38.05 16.94 19.97
C LYS A 1138 37.82 16.08 21.21
N LEU A 1139 36.84 15.15 21.17
CA LEU A 1139 36.47 14.34 22.32
C LEU A 1139 37.39 13.13 22.54
N ARG A 1140 37.57 12.75 23.81
CA ARG A 1140 38.31 11.53 24.18
C ARG A 1140 37.40 10.32 24.11
N ARG A 1141 37.68 9.39 23.20
CA ARG A 1141 37.00 8.09 23.14
C ARG A 1141 37.21 7.28 24.43
N VAL A 1142 36.15 6.65 24.93
CA VAL A 1142 36.17 5.72 26.06
C VAL A 1142 35.64 4.36 25.61
N THR A 1143 36.28 3.28 26.04
CA THR A 1143 35.83 1.92 25.74
C THR A 1143 35.00 1.42 26.90
N LEU A 1144 33.76 0.99 26.65
CA LEU A 1144 32.89 0.42 27.69
C LEU A 1144 33.32 -1.00 28.08
N GLY A 1145 33.14 -1.36 29.35
CA GLY A 1145 33.63 -2.62 29.91
C GLY A 1145 32.79 -3.84 29.54
N SER A 1146 31.52 -3.64 29.19
CA SER A 1146 30.58 -4.72 28.88
C SER A 1146 29.68 -4.34 27.71
N ASN A 1147 29.31 -5.35 26.91
CA ASN A 1147 28.32 -5.25 25.85
C ASN A 1147 26.92 -5.64 26.35
N LEU A 1148 26.81 -6.49 27.37
CA LEU A 1148 25.52 -7.07 27.79
C LEU A 1148 24.57 -6.02 28.37
N ASP A 1149 25.12 -5.07 29.11
CA ASP A 1149 24.41 -3.96 29.77
C ASP A 1149 24.30 -2.71 28.89
N THR A 1150 24.86 -2.73 27.68
CA THR A 1150 24.91 -1.56 26.78
C THR A 1150 24.41 -1.84 25.37
N GLN A 1151 24.30 -3.10 24.95
CA GLN A 1151 23.72 -3.52 23.70
C GLN A 1151 22.20 -3.37 23.75
N PHE A 1152 21.66 -2.66 22.77
CA PHE A 1152 20.22 -2.44 22.63
C PHE A 1152 19.94 -2.22 21.14
N ASN A 1153 18.78 -2.68 20.66
CA ASN A 1153 18.39 -2.58 19.24
C ASN A 1153 19.47 -3.05 18.24
N GLY A 1154 20.26 -4.07 18.58
CA GLY A 1154 21.32 -4.63 17.72
C GLY A 1154 22.63 -3.83 17.63
N TYR A 1155 22.76 -2.67 18.29
CA TYR A 1155 23.98 -1.85 18.22
C TYR A 1155 24.95 -2.12 19.38
N ASP A 1156 26.23 -2.32 19.05
CA ASP A 1156 27.36 -2.36 19.99
C ASP A 1156 28.01 -0.97 20.08
N ILE A 1157 27.85 -0.32 21.24
CA ILE A 1157 28.34 1.04 21.47
C ILE A 1157 29.68 1.09 22.23
N ARG A 1158 30.29 -0.06 22.56
CA ARG A 1158 31.51 -0.12 23.38
C ARG A 1158 32.65 0.71 22.81
N ASN A 1159 32.66 0.80 21.49
CA ASN A 1159 33.68 1.48 20.70
C ASN A 1159 33.17 2.78 20.08
N SER A 1160 31.95 3.22 20.32
CA SER A 1160 31.41 4.46 19.73
C SER A 1160 31.10 5.52 20.80
N THR A 1161 31.71 5.39 21.98
CA THR A 1161 31.43 6.24 23.14
C THR A 1161 32.58 7.20 23.43
N TYR A 1162 32.25 8.46 23.73
CA TYR A 1162 33.20 9.55 23.92
C TYR A 1162 32.88 10.31 25.20
N LEU A 1163 33.89 10.68 25.98
CA LEU A 1163 33.70 11.55 27.13
C LEU A 1163 33.37 12.96 26.65
N ILE A 1164 32.46 13.60 27.36
CA ILE A 1164 31.96 14.93 27.03
C ILE A 1164 31.74 15.74 28.30
N THR A 1165 32.08 17.02 28.24
CA THR A 1165 31.81 18.03 29.26
C THR A 1165 31.20 19.27 28.61
N SER A 1166 30.53 20.10 29.42
CA SER A 1166 30.05 21.42 28.98
C SER A 1166 31.16 22.29 28.42
N GLU A 1167 32.37 22.23 28.99
CA GLU A 1167 33.56 22.94 28.49
C GLU A 1167 33.94 22.51 27.07
N ASP A 1168 33.90 21.20 26.79
CA ASP A 1168 34.22 20.66 25.44
C ASP A 1168 33.27 21.22 24.37
N VAL A 1169 31.99 21.38 24.69
CA VAL A 1169 30.97 21.88 23.76
C VAL A 1169 31.07 23.39 23.59
N ARG A 1170 31.19 24.15 24.70
CA ARG A 1170 31.31 25.61 24.65
C ARG A 1170 32.57 26.07 23.92
N ALA A 1171 33.70 25.37 24.09
CA ALA A 1171 34.96 25.65 23.36
C ALA A 1171 34.91 25.36 21.84
N LEU A 1172 33.82 24.77 21.33
CA LEU A 1172 33.59 24.64 19.88
C LEU A 1172 32.64 25.73 19.36
N ILE A 1173 31.78 26.29 20.22
CA ILE A 1173 30.91 27.42 19.89
C ILE A 1173 31.73 28.73 19.82
N GLU A 1174 32.68 28.89 20.74
CA GLU A 1174 33.68 29.98 20.72
C GLU A 1174 34.73 29.81 19.62
#